data_AF-A0A9X1HPF0-F1
#
_entry.id   AF-A0A9X1HPF0-F1
#
_cell.length_a   1.000
_cell.length_b   1.000
_cell.length_c   1.000
_cell.angle_alpha   90.00
_cell.angle_beta   90.00
_cell.angle_gamma   90.00
#
_symmetry.space_group_name_H-M   'P 1'
#
loop_
_entity.id
_entity.type
_entity.pdbx_description
1 polymer ?
#
loop_
_entity_poly.entity_id
_entity_poly.type
_entity_poly.pdbx_seq_one_letter_code
_entity_poly.pdbx_strand_id
1 'polypeptide(L)'
;MDHTTVKSPKKHEIRILRAMIIIGVINMAYFFIWFIQPDHISYLPLYVIIVLVLLFQFLRILHEWYHYFNIKMPANVPMPPGYRPTVDVFTTYFPGEPYEMTEQTLEAILSIRYPHETWLCDEANDQRLKEFCASRGIHHVTRNSRKDAKAGNINNALQYASGEICVIIDPDHVPHPDFLDPIVPHFANTEIGYVQIVQAYYNFDESFVAKGAAQQTFQFYGPMMMSMNHYGTVLAIGANCTFRREALDSIGGHAPGLAEDMHTSMLLHAKGWKSVYVPKILARGQVPSTLHAYFMQQLKWSRGTWDLLVHVLPKIFTDLSWRQRLHYLTAPFYYFSGIIYFLNFLIPIICLVFAILPWKGDFFTFALLILPLFASTVLIRHYVQRWVMEEKERGFHLLGGILQIGTWWVHSLGILYTFIGKKVPYLPTPKDNRDQSHWTLLLPNILVGLFSVAAIIYGLRYDWNPYSIIMAGIALTNFTSMSIVTYIGINSRRMQHSAGRITPMSVFLWTKRQFWYLRHFLYRGLRLGGLMILLLLTLGMFVAQRNDKQAFQDPPKAQQHTGRLITGEFSPYGDRGLSATGPSDLASGIVSFYSSWTDSLPNKEYFASIYNTGRIPMVTWEPWISDSKEDLHSISVFSLINQGEFDEYLTESAKYFAALERPVLIRFAHEVDNPFYPWSEEGSVSPQNFKNAFRRVVSVFRNQGARNVTWVYNPWKASALDQYYPGDDVVDWIGVTLLDYGPHLQNRSYSFNELYAPFHERLIAYPGKHVILAEMGTLSEDRSKWLSNAFSSIYERYPEISALIFFQSDKDQNIPPGVSDVEFLNWSINNTSQVSALLSDKFDVQQWSNQLINTRKPNGAFKKQPMDVSGITYNKAHQWFRNVHSLNRRVLEEDFAQIRSLGFTEIKRQGPGMYDQNVLSVAQDMNMKVHYAFWLEPDSIYIQEQELDIMDRVRELKNDRSIASWNLTGAVFNQIDLLYDPVERVIQADWWARRVNEMAGRLHSLDPERPVTIDYKLGVSGVHEFLQIAGMIPEIDQWVLYPADSLVLTVVSDSLNKWKVPYYWEGPAPEIFCDYNGFMPWQDRYQRELVVFDGLVDIWGRRKQNYLKVDQCLNGNRVDVDIPAWNFILPAIPAWPQSSFPLQAIQYRNGEPEALTDSGPWTIDWYLVQVDVFGNEKAIMPVGKGPSVQLELPWNADYFKVLMVIHNTSISKHITKPLVLPVHPSQRDQYTSLK
;
A
#
# COMPACT_ATOMS: atom_id res chain seq x y z
N MET A 1 19.08 -49.10 18.73
CA MET A 1 18.75 -47.71 18.35
C MET A 1 17.86 -47.18 19.45
N ASP A 2 18.26 -46.11 20.14
CA ASP A 2 17.45 -45.50 21.19
C ASP A 2 16.07 -45.13 20.64
N HIS A 3 15.01 -45.72 21.20
CA HIS A 3 13.64 -45.30 20.94
C HIS A 3 13.52 -43.85 21.43
N THR A 4 13.58 -42.87 20.53
CA THR A 4 13.36 -41.47 20.87
C THR A 4 11.93 -41.32 21.35
N THR A 5 11.74 -41.37 22.67
CA THR A 5 10.43 -41.22 23.30
C THR A 5 10.01 -39.75 23.20
N VAL A 6 8.91 -39.50 22.49
CA VAL A 6 8.27 -38.18 22.48
C VAL A 6 7.92 -37.80 23.91
N LYS A 7 8.29 -36.59 24.34
CA LYS A 7 8.01 -36.12 25.71
C LYS A 7 6.61 -35.52 25.77
N SER A 8 5.93 -35.74 26.90
CA SER A 8 4.64 -35.12 27.18
C SER A 8 4.72 -33.59 27.11
N PRO A 9 3.69 -32.91 26.54
CA PRO A 9 3.65 -31.45 26.49
C PRO A 9 3.75 -30.82 27.90
N LYS A 10 4.63 -29.84 28.07
CA LYS A 10 4.72 -29.08 29.34
C LYS A 10 3.56 -28.09 29.44
N LYS A 11 3.15 -27.74 30.67
CA LYS A 11 2.06 -26.76 30.91
C LYS A 11 2.28 -25.43 30.18
N HIS A 12 3.50 -24.88 30.20
CA HIS A 12 3.80 -23.62 29.50
C HIS A 12 3.74 -23.78 27.97
N GLU A 13 4.12 -24.93 27.43
CA GLU A 13 4.08 -25.18 25.98
C GLU A 13 2.65 -25.21 25.46
N ILE A 14 1.73 -25.82 26.23
CA ILE A 14 0.29 -25.81 25.94
C ILE A 14 -0.27 -24.40 26.04
N ARG A 15 0.12 -23.61 27.05
CA ARG A 15 -0.32 -22.21 27.18
C ARG A 15 0.10 -21.36 25.97
N ILE A 16 1.35 -21.52 25.52
CA ILE A 16 1.86 -20.85 24.31
C ILE A 16 1.06 -21.27 23.07
N LEU A 17 0.84 -22.57 22.87
CA LEU A 17 0.07 -23.09 21.74
C LEU A 17 -1.37 -22.51 21.73
N ARG A 18 -2.03 -22.51 22.89
CA ARG A 18 -3.38 -21.94 23.03
C ARG A 18 -3.39 -20.45 22.73
N ALA A 19 -2.41 -19.69 23.22
CA ALA A 19 -2.28 -18.27 22.90
C ALA A 19 -2.11 -18.04 21.39
N MET A 20 -1.24 -18.82 20.73
CA MET A 20 -1.05 -18.75 19.28
C MET A 20 -2.34 -19.08 18.52
N ILE A 21 -3.08 -20.12 18.92
CA ILE A 21 -4.36 -20.48 18.31
C ILE A 21 -5.39 -19.36 18.51
N ILE A 22 -5.52 -18.79 19.72
CA ILE A 22 -6.46 -17.69 19.99
C ILE A 22 -6.14 -16.48 19.11
N ILE A 23 -4.87 -16.07 19.03
CA ILE A 23 -4.45 -14.97 18.15
C ILE A 23 -4.75 -15.31 16.68
N GLY A 24 -4.48 -16.55 16.25
CA GLY A 24 -4.79 -17.02 14.91
C GLY A 24 -6.29 -16.95 14.58
N VAL A 25 -7.16 -17.31 15.53
CA VAL A 25 -8.63 -17.22 15.38
C VAL A 25 -9.08 -15.76 15.29
N ILE A 26 -8.51 -14.87 16.12
CA ILE A 26 -8.80 -13.43 16.05
C ILE A 26 -8.40 -12.87 14.69
N ASN A 27 -7.19 -13.17 14.21
CA ASN A 27 -6.71 -12.74 12.89
C ASN A 27 -7.57 -13.30 11.76
N MET A 28 -8.00 -14.56 11.86
CA MET A 28 -8.90 -15.20 10.90
C MET A 28 -10.27 -14.51 10.84
N ALA A 29 -10.89 -14.25 12.00
CA ALA A 29 -12.17 -13.56 12.09
C ALA A 29 -12.08 -12.13 11.56
N TYR A 30 -11.02 -11.41 11.94
CA TYR A 30 -10.77 -10.04 11.50
C TYR A 30 -10.62 -9.96 9.97
N PHE A 31 -9.76 -10.80 9.39
CA PHE A 31 -9.58 -10.89 7.95
C PHE A 31 -10.89 -11.28 7.23
N PHE A 32 -11.62 -12.28 7.75
CA PHE A 32 -12.85 -12.74 7.10
C PHE A 32 -13.94 -11.65 7.10
N ILE A 33 -14.17 -10.97 8.22
CA ILE A 33 -15.14 -9.88 8.34
C ILE A 33 -14.80 -8.75 7.37
N TRP A 34 -13.53 -8.38 7.26
CA TRP A 34 -13.08 -7.38 6.29
C TRP A 34 -13.24 -7.86 4.84
N PHE A 35 -12.86 -9.11 4.54
CA PHE A 35 -12.93 -9.67 3.18
C PHE A 35 -14.37 -9.75 2.64
N ILE A 36 -15.35 -10.04 3.51
CA ILE A 36 -16.76 -10.20 3.12
C ILE A 36 -17.56 -8.89 2.98
N GLN A 37 -16.92 -7.73 3.15
CA GLN A 37 -17.60 -6.44 3.03
C GLN A 37 -18.15 -6.23 1.61
N PRO A 38 -19.40 -5.73 1.45
CA PRO A 38 -20.03 -5.55 0.14
C PRO A 38 -19.22 -4.69 -0.84
N ASP A 39 -18.49 -3.70 -0.32
CA ASP A 39 -17.65 -2.80 -1.12
C ASP A 39 -16.50 -3.52 -1.83
N HIS A 40 -16.14 -4.72 -1.40
CA HIS A 40 -15.09 -5.53 -2.01
C HIS A 40 -15.57 -6.47 -3.13
N ILE A 41 -16.87 -6.52 -3.39
CA ILE A 41 -17.43 -7.39 -4.44
C ILE A 41 -17.12 -6.77 -5.82
N SER A 42 -16.41 -7.52 -6.67
CA SER A 42 -16.19 -7.15 -8.07
C SER A 42 -17.09 -7.98 -8.99
N TYR A 43 -16.81 -9.27 -9.16
CA TYR A 43 -17.66 -10.19 -9.93
C TYR A 43 -18.32 -11.24 -9.02
N LEU A 44 -19.63 -11.07 -8.79
CA LEU A 44 -20.39 -11.82 -7.78
C LEU A 44 -20.26 -13.36 -7.88
N PRO A 45 -20.37 -14.02 -9.06
CA PRO A 45 -20.26 -15.48 -9.12
C PRO A 45 -18.91 -16.01 -8.64
N LEU A 46 -17.80 -15.41 -9.08
CA LEU A 46 -16.46 -15.82 -8.61
C LEU A 46 -16.22 -15.41 -7.15
N TYR A 47 -16.77 -14.28 -6.72
CA TYR A 47 -16.71 -13.84 -5.33
C TYR A 47 -17.34 -14.87 -4.39
N VAL A 48 -18.53 -15.38 -4.71
CA VAL A 48 -19.19 -16.43 -3.91
C VAL A 48 -18.33 -17.69 -3.87
N ILE A 49 -17.76 -18.11 -5.00
CA ILE A 49 -16.90 -19.29 -5.06
C ILE A 49 -15.65 -19.12 -4.18
N ILE A 50 -14.95 -17.97 -4.26
CA ILE A 50 -13.74 -17.75 -3.45
C ILE A 50 -14.07 -17.64 -1.96
N VAL A 51 -15.21 -17.06 -1.57
CA VAL A 51 -15.69 -17.03 -0.18
C VAL A 51 -15.97 -18.45 0.34
N LEU A 52 -16.62 -19.31 -0.45
CA LEU A 52 -16.88 -20.70 -0.06
C LEU A 52 -15.58 -21.51 0.09
N VAL A 53 -14.64 -21.33 -0.84
CA VAL A 53 -13.30 -21.93 -0.77
C VAL A 53 -12.57 -21.47 0.49
N LEU A 54 -12.56 -20.16 0.76
CA LEU A 54 -11.91 -19.58 1.92
C LEU A 54 -12.54 -20.10 3.23
N LEU A 55 -13.87 -20.13 3.30
CA LEU A 55 -14.62 -20.65 4.44
C LEU A 55 -14.26 -22.11 4.71
N PHE A 56 -14.22 -22.96 3.68
CA PHE A 56 -13.80 -24.34 3.83
C PHE A 56 -12.36 -24.47 4.38
N GLN A 57 -11.42 -23.67 3.85
CA GLN A 57 -10.04 -23.69 4.34
C GLN A 57 -9.95 -23.26 5.81
N PHE A 58 -10.72 -22.26 6.21
CA PHE A 58 -10.80 -21.82 7.60
C PHE A 58 -11.39 -22.89 8.50
N LEU A 59 -12.47 -23.55 8.09
CA LEU A 59 -13.04 -24.67 8.84
C LEU A 59 -12.05 -25.83 8.98
N ARG A 60 -11.27 -26.14 7.94
CA ARG A 60 -10.21 -27.17 8.01
C ARG A 60 -9.11 -26.79 9.00
N ILE A 61 -8.64 -25.55 8.97
CA ILE A 61 -7.62 -25.05 9.90
C ILE A 61 -8.15 -25.05 11.34
N LEU A 62 -9.40 -24.60 11.55
CA LEU A 62 -10.07 -24.64 12.85
C LEU A 62 -10.24 -26.07 13.37
N HIS A 63 -10.52 -27.04 12.50
CA HIS A 63 -10.56 -28.45 12.87
C HIS A 63 -9.20 -28.97 13.35
N GLU A 64 -8.10 -28.62 12.68
CA GLU A 64 -6.75 -28.95 13.14
C GLU A 64 -6.45 -28.28 14.50
N TRP A 65 -6.74 -26.99 14.63
CA TRP A 65 -6.51 -26.23 15.86
C TRP A 65 -7.37 -26.72 17.02
N TYR A 66 -8.61 -27.15 16.78
CA TYR A 66 -9.47 -27.80 17.77
C TYR A 66 -8.80 -29.04 18.38
N HIS A 67 -8.15 -29.87 17.57
CA HIS A 67 -7.37 -31.00 18.07
C HIS A 67 -6.13 -30.54 18.84
N TYR A 68 -5.37 -29.59 18.29
CA TYR A 68 -4.14 -29.13 18.93
C TYR A 68 -4.37 -28.39 20.27
N PHE A 69 -5.53 -27.75 20.45
CA PHE A 69 -5.83 -26.92 21.63
C PHE A 69 -5.72 -27.67 22.97
N ASN A 70 -6.01 -28.97 22.98
CA ASN A 70 -5.89 -29.84 24.16
C ASN A 70 -5.02 -31.08 23.90
N ILE A 71 -3.94 -30.91 23.13
CA ILE A 71 -2.98 -32.01 22.94
C ILE A 71 -2.49 -32.54 24.30
N LYS A 72 -2.64 -33.85 24.49
CA LYS A 72 -2.26 -34.54 25.71
C LYS A 72 -1.68 -35.90 25.34
N MET A 73 -0.48 -36.18 25.84
CA MET A 73 0.09 -37.51 25.67
C MET A 73 -0.66 -38.50 26.58
N PRO A 74 -1.09 -39.65 26.05
CA PRO A 74 -1.67 -40.74 26.84
C PRO A 74 -0.70 -41.21 27.93
N ALA A 75 -1.23 -41.58 29.10
CA ALA A 75 -0.40 -42.08 30.20
C ALA A 75 0.12 -43.48 29.88
N ASN A 76 1.38 -43.77 30.23
CA ASN A 76 1.91 -45.12 30.18
C ASN A 76 1.33 -45.93 31.35
N VAL A 77 0.61 -47.01 31.07
CA VAL A 77 -0.01 -47.86 32.09
C VAL A 77 0.90 -49.05 32.34
N PRO A 78 1.39 -49.26 33.58
CA PRO A 78 2.17 -50.46 33.89
C PRO A 78 1.27 -51.69 33.90
N MET A 79 1.83 -52.86 33.57
CA MET A 79 1.11 -54.13 33.63
C MET A 79 0.64 -54.41 35.06
N PRO A 80 -0.67 -54.57 35.33
CA PRO A 80 -1.14 -54.93 36.66
C PRO A 80 -0.64 -56.32 37.08
N PRO A 81 -0.30 -56.53 38.38
CA PRO A 81 0.09 -57.85 38.87
C PRO A 81 -1.00 -58.90 38.58
N GLY A 82 -0.60 -60.05 38.01
CA GLY A 82 -1.50 -61.17 37.73
C GLY A 82 -2.44 -61.00 36.53
N TYR A 83 -2.56 -59.81 35.94
CA TYR A 83 -3.29 -59.64 34.68
C TYR A 83 -2.43 -60.21 33.54
N ARG A 84 -2.90 -61.23 32.83
CA ARG A 84 -2.24 -61.79 31.64
C ARG A 84 -3.29 -62.40 30.69
N PRO A 85 -4.03 -61.58 29.92
CA PRO A 85 -5.02 -62.10 29.00
C PRO A 85 -4.38 -62.91 27.87
N THR A 86 -5.12 -63.87 27.32
CA THR A 86 -4.69 -64.60 26.12
C THR A 86 -4.75 -63.69 24.89
N VAL A 87 -3.77 -63.82 23.99
CA VAL A 87 -3.63 -62.96 22.81
C VAL A 87 -3.54 -63.80 21.54
N ASP A 88 -4.36 -63.46 20.55
CA ASP A 88 -4.23 -63.94 19.17
C ASP A 88 -3.70 -62.81 18.27
N VAL A 89 -2.68 -63.09 17.46
CA VAL A 89 -2.14 -62.16 16.47
C VAL A 89 -2.48 -62.66 15.07
N PHE A 90 -3.23 -61.85 14.33
CA PHE A 90 -3.68 -62.13 12.98
C PHE A 90 -2.90 -61.31 11.96
N THR A 91 -2.45 -61.97 10.89
CA THR A 91 -2.06 -61.31 9.65
C THR A 91 -2.80 -61.95 8.47
N THR A 92 -2.88 -61.24 7.35
CA THR A 92 -3.63 -61.68 6.16
C THR A 92 -2.72 -61.86 4.97
N TYR A 93 -3.06 -62.77 4.06
CA TYR A 93 -2.44 -62.88 2.75
C TYR A 93 -3.49 -62.79 1.63
N PHE A 94 -3.21 -61.96 0.63
CA PHE A 94 -3.99 -61.87 -0.59
C PHE A 94 -3.16 -62.31 -1.82
N PRO A 95 -3.78 -63.00 -2.81
CA PRO A 95 -3.09 -63.38 -4.04
C PRO A 95 -2.34 -62.23 -4.72
N GLY A 96 -1.02 -62.38 -4.91
CA GLY A 96 -0.16 -61.39 -5.58
C GLY A 96 0.69 -60.55 -4.61
N GLU A 97 0.49 -60.66 -3.31
CA GLU A 97 1.44 -60.11 -2.33
C GLU A 97 2.77 -60.90 -2.34
N PRO A 98 3.93 -60.23 -2.17
CA PRO A 98 5.22 -60.93 -2.15
C PRO A 98 5.33 -61.90 -0.97
N TYR A 99 5.66 -63.16 -1.24
CA TYR A 99 5.80 -64.19 -0.21
C TYR A 99 6.81 -63.79 0.87
N GLU A 100 7.96 -63.25 0.46
CA GLU A 100 9.05 -62.89 1.36
C GLU A 100 8.62 -61.80 2.36
N MET A 101 7.71 -60.91 1.96
CA MET A 101 7.15 -59.86 2.82
C MET A 101 6.26 -60.48 3.91
N THR A 102 5.33 -61.37 3.53
CA THR A 102 4.44 -62.05 4.48
C THR A 102 5.23 -62.97 5.42
N GLU A 103 6.19 -63.73 4.90
CA GLU A 103 7.09 -64.59 5.68
C GLU A 103 7.89 -63.79 6.71
N GLN A 104 8.46 -62.64 6.31
CA GLN A 104 9.19 -61.75 7.23
C GLN A 104 8.28 -61.21 8.34
N THR A 105 7.06 -60.79 8.02
CA THR A 105 6.10 -60.30 9.00
C THR A 105 5.70 -61.40 9.99
N LEU A 106 5.45 -62.63 9.51
CA LEU A 106 5.15 -63.78 10.37
C LEU A 106 6.31 -64.13 11.32
N GLU A 107 7.55 -64.10 10.84
CA GLU A 107 8.73 -64.33 11.70
C GLU A 107 8.88 -63.22 12.76
N ALA A 108 8.57 -61.98 12.41
CA ALA A 108 8.56 -60.88 13.36
C ALA A 108 7.42 -60.99 14.39
N ILE A 109 6.24 -61.49 13.99
CA ILE A 109 5.14 -61.78 14.92
C ILE A 109 5.57 -62.85 15.93
N LEU A 110 6.13 -63.97 15.47
CA LEU A 110 6.65 -65.03 16.36
C LEU A 110 7.73 -64.52 17.34
N SER A 111 8.42 -63.44 16.98
CA SER A 111 9.45 -62.81 17.82
C SER A 111 8.87 -61.85 18.90
N ILE A 112 7.55 -61.62 18.93
CA ILE A 112 6.91 -60.84 19.99
C ILE A 112 7.04 -61.57 21.32
N ARG A 113 7.57 -60.88 22.34
CA ARG A 113 7.94 -61.47 23.64
C ARG A 113 6.76 -61.92 24.48
N TYR A 114 5.61 -61.26 24.33
CA TYR A 114 4.41 -61.60 25.09
C TYR A 114 3.80 -62.90 24.56
N PRO A 115 3.41 -63.87 25.40
CA PRO A 115 2.82 -65.13 24.94
C PRO A 115 1.56 -64.90 24.08
N HIS A 116 1.54 -65.47 22.88
CA HIS A 116 0.44 -65.31 21.94
C HIS A 116 0.36 -66.49 20.96
N GLU A 117 -0.81 -66.68 20.36
CA GLU A 117 -1.01 -67.57 19.21
C GLU A 117 -0.95 -66.75 17.91
N THR A 118 -0.33 -67.31 16.87
CA THR A 118 -0.14 -66.63 15.57
C THR A 118 -1.02 -67.25 14.51
N TRP A 119 -1.74 -66.40 13.77
CA TRP A 119 -2.71 -66.80 12.75
C TRP A 119 -2.42 -66.13 11.41
N LEU A 120 -2.25 -66.94 10.36
CA LEU A 120 -2.25 -66.48 8.97
C LEU A 120 -3.62 -66.73 8.35
N CYS A 121 -4.30 -65.65 7.98
CA CYS A 121 -5.57 -65.68 7.27
C CYS A 121 -5.31 -65.59 5.76
N ASP A 122 -5.37 -66.72 5.06
CA ASP A 122 -4.94 -66.84 3.67
C ASP A 122 -6.15 -66.92 2.70
N GLU A 123 -6.32 -65.88 1.86
CA GLU A 123 -7.38 -65.84 0.84
C GLU A 123 -7.06 -66.62 -0.46
N ALA A 124 -5.81 -67.06 -0.62
CA ALA A 124 -5.32 -67.81 -1.76
C ALA A 124 -5.30 -69.33 -1.51
N ASN A 125 -5.33 -69.76 -0.24
CA ASN A 125 -5.14 -71.15 0.17
C ASN A 125 -3.79 -71.70 -0.34
N ASP A 126 -2.76 -70.86 -0.30
CA ASP A 126 -1.46 -71.04 -0.94
C ASP A 126 -0.64 -72.16 -0.27
N GLN A 127 -0.07 -73.05 -1.09
CA GLN A 127 0.64 -74.22 -0.60
C GLN A 127 1.97 -73.87 0.09
N ARG A 128 2.72 -72.88 -0.42
CA ARG A 128 3.99 -72.44 0.18
C ARG A 128 3.75 -71.87 1.57
N LEU A 129 2.72 -71.04 1.70
CA LEU A 129 2.39 -70.42 2.99
C LEU A 129 1.85 -71.42 4.01
N LYS A 130 1.09 -72.45 3.58
CA LYS A 130 0.70 -73.56 4.46
C LYS A 130 1.89 -74.31 5.02
N GLU A 131 2.83 -74.68 4.17
CA GLU A 131 4.04 -75.40 4.56
C GLU A 131 4.91 -74.54 5.49
N PHE A 132 5.05 -73.25 5.17
CA PHE A 132 5.73 -72.27 6.01
C PHE A 132 5.09 -72.19 7.39
N CYS A 133 3.76 -72.03 7.47
CA CYS A 133 3.03 -71.96 8.74
C CYS A 133 3.18 -73.24 9.56
N ALA A 134 3.00 -74.42 8.95
CA ALA A 134 3.12 -75.71 9.62
C ALA A 134 4.53 -75.92 10.21
N SER A 135 5.58 -75.50 9.51
CA SER A 135 6.98 -75.63 9.98
C SER A 135 7.32 -74.76 11.20
N ARG A 136 6.50 -73.74 11.49
CA ARG A 136 6.76 -72.70 12.50
C ARG A 136 5.68 -72.63 13.59
N GLY A 137 4.72 -73.56 13.58
CA GLY A 137 3.62 -73.59 14.55
C GLY A 137 2.62 -72.43 14.40
N ILE A 138 2.47 -71.88 13.20
CA ILE A 138 1.49 -70.83 12.91
C ILE A 138 0.17 -71.49 12.46
N HIS A 139 -0.96 -71.03 12.99
CA HIS A 139 -2.27 -71.48 12.54
C HIS A 139 -2.59 -70.89 11.17
N HIS A 140 -2.75 -71.76 10.18
CA HIS A 140 -3.18 -71.37 8.83
C HIS A 140 -4.69 -71.56 8.70
N VAL A 141 -5.41 -70.50 8.33
CA VAL A 141 -6.85 -70.55 8.07
C VAL A 141 -7.15 -69.97 6.69
N THR A 142 -8.08 -70.60 5.99
CA THR A 142 -8.54 -70.16 4.66
C THR A 142 -10.07 -70.21 4.58
N ARG A 143 -10.63 -69.66 3.49
CA ARG A 143 -12.08 -69.64 3.23
C ARG A 143 -12.37 -69.75 1.74
N ASN A 144 -13.50 -70.38 1.39
CA ASN A 144 -13.92 -70.59 0.00
C ASN A 144 -14.60 -69.35 -0.63
N SER A 145 -15.08 -68.40 0.17
CA SER A 145 -15.80 -67.21 -0.27
C SER A 145 -15.04 -65.94 0.10
N ARG A 146 -14.69 -65.12 -0.88
CA ARG A 146 -13.94 -63.85 -0.71
C ARG A 146 -14.85 -62.64 -0.43
N LYS A 147 -15.94 -62.85 0.29
CA LYS A 147 -16.86 -61.76 0.67
C LYS A 147 -16.19 -60.85 1.71
N ASP A 148 -16.39 -59.53 1.61
CA ASP A 148 -15.92 -58.55 2.59
C ASP A 148 -14.39 -58.49 2.79
N ALA A 149 -13.61 -59.01 1.83
CA ALA A 149 -12.13 -58.93 1.77
C ALA A 149 -11.47 -59.20 3.13
N LYS A 150 -10.54 -58.32 3.55
CA LYS A 150 -9.79 -58.43 4.82
C LYS A 150 -10.69 -58.65 6.04
N ALA A 151 -11.75 -57.86 6.20
CA ALA A 151 -12.66 -58.00 7.36
C ALA A 151 -13.31 -59.39 7.39
N GLY A 152 -13.76 -59.89 6.24
CA GLY A 152 -14.32 -61.24 6.13
C GLY A 152 -13.29 -62.35 6.40
N ASN A 153 -12.02 -62.12 6.05
CA ASN A 153 -10.93 -63.07 6.30
C ASN A 153 -10.58 -63.15 7.80
N ILE A 154 -10.49 -62.00 8.47
CA ILE A 154 -10.32 -61.93 9.92
C ILE A 154 -11.51 -62.57 10.64
N ASN A 155 -12.75 -62.26 10.23
CA ASN A 155 -13.94 -62.85 10.83
C ASN A 155 -14.02 -64.38 10.67
N ASN A 156 -13.42 -64.94 9.62
CA ASN A 156 -13.28 -66.39 9.46
C ASN A 156 -12.30 -66.96 10.51
N ALA A 157 -11.14 -66.32 10.68
CA ALA A 157 -10.15 -66.73 11.68
C ALA A 157 -10.70 -66.63 13.12
N LEU A 158 -11.47 -65.59 13.41
CA LEU A 158 -12.13 -65.37 14.71
C LEU A 158 -13.13 -66.48 15.11
N GLN A 159 -13.53 -67.38 14.20
CA GLN A 159 -14.37 -68.54 14.56
C GLN A 159 -13.56 -69.65 15.23
N TYR A 160 -12.25 -69.68 15.02
CA TYR A 160 -11.34 -70.71 15.54
C TYR A 160 -10.48 -70.18 16.69
N ALA A 161 -10.17 -68.89 16.66
CA ALA A 161 -9.35 -68.22 17.65
C ALA A 161 -10.14 -67.86 18.91
N SER A 162 -9.53 -68.05 20.10
CA SER A 162 -10.19 -67.97 21.41
C SER A 162 -9.54 -66.97 22.39
N GLY A 163 -8.56 -66.20 21.91
CA GLY A 163 -7.88 -65.17 22.68
C GLY A 163 -8.83 -64.07 23.15
N GLU A 164 -8.64 -63.63 24.39
CA GLU A 164 -9.38 -62.50 24.97
C GLU A 164 -9.06 -61.17 24.27
N ILE A 165 -7.85 -61.09 23.69
CA ILE A 165 -7.33 -59.95 22.95
C ILE A 165 -6.91 -60.38 21.54
N CYS A 166 -7.31 -59.60 20.54
CA CYS A 166 -7.03 -59.86 19.13
C CYS A 166 -6.17 -58.73 18.54
N VAL A 167 -5.06 -59.05 17.89
CA VAL A 167 -4.17 -58.06 17.27
C VAL A 167 -4.23 -58.25 15.76
N ILE A 168 -4.40 -57.17 15.02
CA ILE A 168 -4.42 -57.21 13.55
C ILE A 168 -3.19 -56.48 13.03
N ILE A 169 -2.31 -57.21 12.35
CA ILE A 169 -1.08 -56.70 11.73
C ILE A 169 -1.15 -56.96 10.23
N ASP A 170 -1.06 -55.90 9.43
CA ASP A 170 -1.01 -56.04 7.97
C ASP A 170 0.25 -56.80 7.54
N PRO A 171 0.20 -57.57 6.45
CA PRO A 171 1.32 -58.42 6.01
C PRO A 171 2.60 -57.65 5.65
N ASP A 172 2.52 -56.33 5.47
CA ASP A 172 3.67 -55.47 5.18
C ASP A 172 4.23 -54.75 6.41
N HIS A 173 3.64 -54.96 7.60
CA HIS A 173 4.06 -54.34 8.85
C HIS A 173 4.86 -55.30 9.72
N VAL A 174 6.12 -54.96 9.96
CA VAL A 174 7.04 -55.76 10.78
C VAL A 174 6.98 -55.27 12.23
N PRO A 175 6.41 -56.04 13.18
CA PRO A 175 6.36 -55.67 14.60
C PRO A 175 7.73 -55.80 15.29
N HIS A 176 7.92 -55.02 16.34
CA HIS A 176 9.05 -55.15 17.26
C HIS A 176 8.77 -56.22 18.33
N PRO A 177 9.81 -56.86 18.90
CA PRO A 177 9.62 -57.86 19.96
C PRO A 177 8.84 -57.37 21.19
N ASP A 178 8.84 -56.06 21.47
CA ASP A 178 8.12 -55.43 22.58
C ASP A 178 6.72 -54.91 22.21
N PHE A 179 6.14 -55.35 21.08
CA PHE A 179 4.87 -54.84 20.54
C PHE A 179 3.73 -54.82 21.56
N LEU A 180 3.54 -55.89 22.32
CA LEU A 180 2.41 -56.02 23.25
C LEU A 180 2.65 -55.39 24.63
N ASP A 181 3.90 -55.14 25.00
CA ASP A 181 4.29 -54.66 26.33
C ASP A 181 3.61 -53.33 26.73
N PRO A 182 3.52 -52.30 25.85
CA PRO A 182 2.83 -51.06 26.17
C PRO A 182 1.34 -51.08 25.78
N ILE A 183 0.81 -52.16 25.20
CA ILE A 183 -0.56 -52.24 24.69
C ILE A 183 -1.47 -52.97 25.69
N VAL A 184 -1.09 -54.20 26.07
CA VAL A 184 -1.92 -55.10 26.90
C VAL A 184 -2.35 -54.47 28.24
N PRO A 185 -1.51 -53.70 28.96
CA PRO A 185 -1.91 -53.09 30.23
C PRO A 185 -3.19 -52.23 30.16
N HIS A 186 -3.49 -51.65 28.99
CA HIS A 186 -4.67 -50.81 28.82
C HIS A 186 -6.00 -51.59 28.88
N PHE A 187 -5.99 -52.88 28.56
CA PHE A 187 -7.17 -53.74 28.62
C PHE A 187 -7.54 -54.18 30.04
N ALA A 188 -6.73 -53.86 31.04
CA ALA A 188 -7.13 -54.02 32.44
C ALA A 188 -8.36 -53.16 32.77
N ASN A 189 -8.57 -52.06 32.05
CA ASN A 189 -9.85 -51.37 32.04
C ASN A 189 -10.80 -52.09 31.06
N THR A 190 -11.88 -52.64 31.63
CA THR A 190 -12.90 -53.42 30.91
C THR A 190 -13.67 -52.59 29.88
N GLU A 191 -13.73 -51.26 30.00
CA GLU A 191 -14.41 -50.40 29.02
C GLU A 191 -13.61 -50.18 27.72
N ILE A 192 -12.31 -50.53 27.71
CA ILE A 192 -11.47 -50.37 26.52
C ILE A 192 -11.78 -51.48 25.53
N GLY A 193 -12.34 -51.08 24.37
CA GLY A 193 -12.62 -51.97 23.25
C GLY A 193 -11.43 -52.15 22.33
N TYR A 194 -10.57 -51.14 22.17
CA TYR A 194 -9.36 -51.26 21.35
C TYR A 194 -8.28 -50.24 21.69
N VAL A 195 -7.05 -50.60 21.32
CA VAL A 195 -5.83 -49.81 21.45
C VAL A 195 -5.17 -49.71 20.08
N GLN A 196 -4.99 -48.48 19.60
CA GLN A 196 -4.29 -48.17 18.36
C GLN A 196 -2.88 -47.66 18.66
N ILE A 197 -1.91 -48.07 17.85
CA ILE A 197 -0.54 -47.52 17.94
C ILE A 197 -0.17 -46.67 16.72
N VAL A 198 1.01 -46.04 16.76
CA VAL A 198 1.57 -45.26 15.65
C VAL A 198 1.78 -46.15 14.44
N GLN A 199 1.33 -45.69 13.27
CA GLN A 199 1.76 -46.24 12.00
C GLN A 199 3.01 -45.51 11.51
N ALA A 200 4.11 -46.25 11.38
CA ALA A 200 5.39 -45.75 10.90
C ALA A 200 5.89 -46.57 9.71
N TYR A 201 6.81 -46.01 8.93
CA TYR A 201 7.25 -46.61 7.67
C TYR A 201 8.76 -46.75 7.60
N TYR A 202 9.24 -47.79 6.90
CA TYR A 202 10.67 -47.99 6.65
C TYR A 202 11.10 -47.59 5.23
N ASN A 203 10.20 -47.60 4.24
CA ASN A 203 10.52 -47.33 2.83
C ASN A 203 10.28 -45.89 2.38
N PHE A 204 10.02 -44.94 3.30
CA PHE A 204 9.68 -43.56 2.91
C PHE A 204 10.83 -42.81 2.20
N ASP A 205 12.08 -43.28 2.27
CA ASP A 205 13.21 -42.70 1.52
C ASP A 205 13.47 -43.40 0.16
N GLU A 206 12.65 -44.40 -0.22
CA GLU A 206 12.78 -45.17 -1.46
C GLU A 206 12.43 -44.37 -2.72
N SER A 207 11.42 -43.51 -2.63
CA SER A 207 10.98 -42.66 -3.74
C SER A 207 10.37 -41.34 -3.25
N PHE A 208 10.22 -40.38 -4.15
CA PHE A 208 9.50 -39.14 -3.82
C PHE A 208 8.03 -39.39 -3.50
N VAL A 209 7.40 -40.41 -4.10
CA VAL A 209 6.02 -40.78 -3.77
C VAL A 209 5.95 -41.33 -2.35
N ALA A 210 6.82 -42.28 -2.01
CA ALA A 210 6.89 -42.86 -0.66
C ALA A 210 7.12 -41.77 0.40
N LYS A 211 8.05 -40.85 0.13
CA LYS A 211 8.36 -39.73 1.01
C LYS A 211 7.18 -38.79 1.20
N GLY A 212 6.51 -38.40 0.13
CA GLY A 212 5.37 -37.50 0.21
C GLY A 212 4.14 -38.16 0.84
N ALA A 213 3.88 -39.44 0.55
CA ALA A 213 2.82 -40.22 1.18
C ALA A 213 3.02 -40.30 2.70
N ALA A 214 4.24 -40.60 3.17
CA ALA A 214 4.56 -40.61 4.60
C ALA A 214 4.42 -39.20 5.24
N GLN A 215 4.87 -38.15 4.54
CA GLN A 215 4.76 -36.77 5.03
C GLN A 215 3.33 -36.31 5.32
N GLN A 216 2.35 -36.81 4.57
CA GLN A 216 0.93 -36.47 4.79
C GLN A 216 0.39 -37.05 6.10
N THR A 217 0.97 -38.15 6.60
CA THR A 217 0.43 -38.85 7.77
C THR A 217 1.11 -38.47 9.09
N PHE A 218 2.29 -37.84 9.07
CA PHE A 218 3.04 -37.53 10.30
C PHE A 218 2.27 -36.67 11.32
N GLN A 219 1.49 -35.70 10.85
CA GLN A 219 0.65 -34.88 11.74
C GLN A 219 -0.54 -35.67 12.30
N PHE A 220 -1.08 -36.58 11.50
CA PHE A 220 -2.22 -37.40 11.86
C PHE A 220 -1.81 -38.42 12.94
N TYR A 221 -0.81 -39.26 12.67
CA TYR A 221 -0.32 -40.26 13.64
C TYR A 221 0.50 -39.67 14.80
N GLY A 222 0.98 -38.43 14.68
CA GLY A 222 1.64 -37.77 15.80
C GLY A 222 0.63 -37.02 16.68
N PRO A 223 0.63 -35.68 16.62
CA PRO A 223 -0.13 -34.82 17.53
C PRO A 223 -1.66 -34.99 17.44
N MET A 224 -2.23 -35.28 16.26
CA MET A 224 -3.69 -35.35 16.11
C MET A 224 -4.28 -36.59 16.82
N MET A 225 -3.70 -37.79 16.62
CA MET A 225 -4.15 -39.00 17.31
C MET A 225 -3.95 -38.94 18.84
N MET A 226 -2.94 -38.22 19.33
CA MET A 226 -2.81 -37.93 20.76
C MET A 226 -3.98 -37.09 21.29
N SER A 227 -4.37 -36.05 20.55
CA SER A 227 -5.55 -35.24 20.90
C SER A 227 -6.84 -36.05 20.83
N MET A 228 -6.98 -36.90 19.81
CA MET A 228 -8.14 -37.80 19.66
C MET A 228 -8.26 -38.78 20.82
N ASN A 229 -7.13 -39.27 21.38
CA ASN A 229 -7.14 -40.06 22.60
C ASN A 229 -7.73 -39.30 23.79
N HIS A 230 -7.35 -38.04 23.96
CA HIS A 230 -7.95 -37.22 25.01
C HIS A 230 -9.44 -36.96 24.77
N TYR A 231 -9.88 -36.93 23.52
CA TYR A 231 -11.27 -36.67 23.14
C TYR A 231 -12.15 -37.92 23.11
N GLY A 232 -11.57 -39.12 23.22
CA GLY A 232 -12.31 -40.38 23.12
C GLY A 232 -12.72 -40.71 21.68
N THR A 233 -11.95 -40.25 20.70
CA THR A 233 -12.25 -40.37 19.27
C THR A 233 -11.10 -40.99 18.48
N VAL A 234 -10.24 -41.81 19.10
CA VAL A 234 -9.15 -42.50 18.38
C VAL A 234 -9.76 -43.34 17.26
N LEU A 235 -9.14 -43.37 16.09
CA LEU A 235 -9.59 -44.22 14.98
C LEU A 235 -8.76 -45.49 14.93
N ALA A 236 -9.39 -46.62 14.62
CA ALA A 236 -8.66 -47.81 14.18
C ALA A 236 -8.22 -47.59 12.72
N ILE A 237 -6.93 -47.83 12.44
CA ILE A 237 -6.29 -47.44 11.16
C ILE A 237 -5.59 -48.62 10.49
N GLY A 238 -6.35 -49.59 9.97
CA GLY A 238 -5.83 -50.66 9.10
C GLY A 238 -4.99 -51.71 9.80
N ALA A 239 -3.85 -51.30 10.35
CA ALA A 239 -2.82 -52.13 10.90
C ALA A 239 -2.48 -51.72 12.32
N ASN A 240 -1.86 -52.65 13.03
CA ASN A 240 -1.32 -52.45 14.36
C ASN A 240 -2.40 -52.00 15.36
N CYS A 241 -3.62 -52.49 15.18
CA CYS A 241 -4.71 -52.24 16.10
C CYS A 241 -4.97 -53.51 16.91
N THR A 242 -5.05 -53.35 18.23
CA THR A 242 -5.37 -54.42 19.16
C THR A 242 -6.77 -54.21 19.68
N PHE A 243 -7.60 -55.24 19.64
CA PHE A 243 -9.00 -55.23 20.02
C PHE A 243 -9.26 -56.19 21.18
N ARG A 244 -10.22 -55.84 22.03
CA ARG A 244 -10.85 -56.79 22.95
C ARG A 244 -11.80 -57.68 22.16
N ARG A 245 -11.70 -59.00 22.37
CA ARG A 245 -12.52 -59.97 21.65
C ARG A 245 -14.03 -59.74 21.84
N GLU A 246 -14.45 -59.58 23.09
CA GLU A 246 -15.83 -59.26 23.47
C GLU A 246 -16.35 -57.99 22.76
N ALA A 247 -15.49 -56.98 22.58
CA ALA A 247 -15.87 -55.76 21.90
C ALA A 247 -16.13 -55.99 20.41
N LEU A 248 -15.24 -56.72 19.71
CA LEU A 248 -15.46 -57.08 18.32
C LEU A 248 -16.71 -57.94 18.14
N ASP A 249 -16.92 -58.94 19.00
CA ASP A 249 -18.11 -59.80 18.90
C ASP A 249 -19.41 -58.99 19.12
N SER A 250 -19.40 -57.96 19.96
CA SER A 250 -20.56 -57.10 20.23
C SER A 250 -21.10 -56.32 19.02
N ILE A 251 -20.28 -56.18 17.96
CA ILE A 251 -20.64 -55.55 16.69
C ILE A 251 -20.70 -56.54 15.53
N GLY A 252 -20.59 -57.85 15.80
CA GLY A 252 -20.62 -58.90 14.79
C GLY A 252 -19.27 -59.19 14.13
N GLY A 253 -18.17 -58.84 14.79
CA GLY A 253 -16.80 -59.00 14.31
C GLY A 253 -16.23 -57.73 13.68
N HIS A 254 -15.17 -57.89 12.88
CA HIS A 254 -14.58 -56.81 12.11
C HIS A 254 -15.57 -56.31 11.04
N ALA A 255 -15.84 -55.01 11.02
CA ALA A 255 -16.87 -54.44 10.15
C ALA A 255 -16.43 -54.47 8.67
N PRO A 256 -17.31 -54.79 7.71
CA PRO A 256 -16.97 -54.82 6.29
C PRO A 256 -16.92 -53.42 5.65
N GLY A 257 -16.16 -53.25 4.56
CA GLY A 257 -16.16 -52.01 3.77
C GLY A 257 -14.80 -51.70 3.14
N LEU A 258 -14.70 -50.57 2.43
CA LEU A 258 -13.42 -50.05 1.90
C LEU A 258 -12.58 -49.32 2.96
N ALA A 259 -13.23 -48.89 4.05
CA ALA A 259 -12.60 -48.30 5.23
C ALA A 259 -13.04 -49.12 6.47
N GLU A 260 -12.84 -50.43 6.39
CA GLU A 260 -13.28 -51.45 7.34
C GLU A 260 -12.87 -51.14 8.78
N ASP A 261 -11.68 -50.58 8.99
CA ASP A 261 -11.13 -50.31 10.32
C ASP A 261 -11.81 -49.10 10.95
N MET A 262 -11.97 -48.02 10.17
CA MET A 262 -12.73 -46.85 10.61
C MET A 262 -14.19 -47.23 10.89
N HIS A 263 -14.78 -48.08 10.04
CA HIS A 263 -16.12 -48.61 10.26
C HIS A 263 -16.21 -49.36 11.60
N THR A 264 -15.24 -50.23 11.88
CA THR A 264 -15.14 -50.99 13.14
C THR A 264 -15.04 -50.04 14.33
N SER A 265 -14.13 -49.06 14.30
CA SER A 265 -14.03 -48.07 15.39
C SER A 265 -15.32 -47.31 15.63
N MET A 266 -16.06 -46.98 14.56
CA MET A 266 -17.29 -46.20 14.64
C MET A 266 -18.43 -47.01 15.27
N LEU A 267 -18.57 -48.29 14.93
CA LEU A 267 -19.55 -49.18 15.55
C LEU A 267 -19.21 -49.48 17.02
N LEU A 268 -17.93 -49.69 17.34
CA LEU A 268 -17.50 -49.89 18.73
C LEU A 268 -17.80 -48.66 19.60
N HIS A 269 -17.51 -47.46 19.09
CA HIS A 269 -17.86 -46.21 19.77
C HIS A 269 -19.37 -46.05 19.95
N ALA A 270 -20.18 -46.41 18.94
CA ALA A 270 -21.64 -46.37 19.05
C ALA A 270 -22.19 -47.37 20.08
N LYS A 271 -21.48 -48.48 20.32
CA LYS A 271 -21.78 -49.43 21.41
C LYS A 271 -21.26 -48.98 22.79
N GLY A 272 -20.60 -47.82 22.88
CA GLY A 272 -20.08 -47.28 24.14
C GLY A 272 -18.66 -47.74 24.51
N TRP A 273 -18.01 -48.56 23.69
CA TRP A 273 -16.61 -48.95 23.92
C TRP A 273 -15.68 -47.74 23.82
N LYS A 274 -14.64 -47.74 24.67
CA LYS A 274 -13.61 -46.71 24.68
C LYS A 274 -12.38 -47.14 23.89
N SER A 275 -11.67 -46.16 23.36
CA SER A 275 -10.48 -46.35 22.52
C SER A 275 -9.26 -45.68 23.12
N VAL A 276 -8.09 -46.30 23.01
CA VAL A 276 -6.81 -45.75 23.48
C VAL A 276 -5.83 -45.60 22.32
N TYR A 277 -5.01 -44.56 22.35
CA TYR A 277 -3.86 -44.39 21.46
C TYR A 277 -2.56 -44.59 22.24
N VAL A 278 -1.61 -45.35 21.69
CA VAL A 278 -0.26 -45.48 22.23
C VAL A 278 0.73 -44.82 21.26
N PRO A 279 1.31 -43.65 21.60
CA PRO A 279 2.22 -42.92 20.73
C PRO A 279 3.64 -43.53 20.74
N LYS A 280 3.75 -44.80 20.36
CA LYS A 280 5.01 -45.53 20.20
C LYS A 280 5.05 -46.22 18.84
N ILE A 281 6.21 -46.18 18.20
CA ILE A 281 6.50 -46.97 17.01
C ILE A 281 6.83 -48.39 17.47
N LEU A 282 5.88 -49.31 17.32
CA LEU A 282 6.05 -50.73 17.66
C LEU A 282 6.00 -51.64 16.43
N ALA A 283 5.66 -51.09 15.26
CA ALA A 283 5.77 -51.77 13.99
C ALA A 283 6.13 -50.76 12.90
N ARG A 284 6.77 -51.22 11.83
CA ARG A 284 6.99 -50.40 10.63
C ARG A 284 6.48 -51.11 9.39
N GLY A 285 5.64 -50.41 8.64
CA GLY A 285 5.07 -50.86 7.37
C GLY A 285 5.70 -50.21 6.13
N GLN A 286 5.02 -50.40 5.00
CA GLN A 286 5.37 -49.76 3.73
C GLN A 286 4.32 -48.73 3.30
N VAL A 287 4.78 -47.60 2.77
CA VAL A 287 3.96 -46.66 1.98
C VAL A 287 4.06 -46.98 0.49
N PRO A 288 3.08 -46.57 -0.34
CA PRO A 288 3.17 -46.71 -1.78
C PRO A 288 4.42 -46.02 -2.35
N SER A 289 5.19 -46.75 -3.16
CA SER A 289 6.41 -46.24 -3.81
C SER A 289 6.17 -45.65 -5.21
N THR A 290 5.03 -45.96 -5.84
CA THR A 290 4.63 -45.48 -7.18
C THR A 290 3.35 -44.64 -7.13
N LEU A 291 3.18 -43.74 -8.10
CA LEU A 291 2.04 -42.83 -8.14
C LEU A 291 0.72 -43.59 -8.39
N HIS A 292 0.76 -44.64 -9.21
CA HIS A 292 -0.39 -45.54 -9.42
C HIS A 292 -0.88 -46.16 -8.11
N ALA A 293 0.02 -46.80 -7.35
CA ALA A 293 -0.30 -47.43 -6.08
C ALA A 293 -0.84 -46.41 -5.05
N TYR A 294 -0.22 -45.22 -5.01
CA TYR A 294 -0.68 -44.12 -4.17
C TYR A 294 -2.10 -43.64 -4.53
N PHE A 295 -2.39 -43.40 -5.81
CA PHE A 295 -3.73 -42.97 -6.25
C PHE A 295 -4.81 -44.02 -5.98
N MET A 296 -4.51 -45.31 -6.16
CA MET A 296 -5.44 -46.40 -5.82
C MET A 296 -5.76 -46.41 -4.33
N GLN A 297 -4.73 -46.25 -3.47
CA GLN A 297 -4.93 -46.15 -2.02
C GLN A 297 -5.77 -44.92 -1.64
N GLN A 298 -5.48 -43.76 -2.21
CA GLN A 298 -6.23 -42.52 -1.95
C GLN A 298 -7.69 -42.61 -2.41
N LEU A 299 -7.96 -43.26 -3.55
CA LEU A 299 -9.32 -43.50 -4.04
C LEU A 299 -10.10 -44.40 -3.06
N LYS A 300 -9.46 -45.49 -2.59
CA LYS A 300 -10.05 -46.40 -1.60
C LYS A 300 -10.43 -45.66 -0.32
N TRP A 301 -9.50 -44.88 0.24
CA TRP A 301 -9.76 -44.13 1.47
C TRP A 301 -10.81 -43.04 1.30
N SER A 302 -10.76 -42.29 0.19
CA SER A 302 -11.77 -41.28 -0.13
C SER A 302 -13.16 -41.90 -0.27
N ARG A 303 -13.32 -42.90 -1.15
CA ARG A 303 -14.61 -43.59 -1.35
C ARG A 303 -15.13 -44.22 -0.07
N GLY A 304 -14.25 -44.89 0.70
CA GLY A 304 -14.63 -45.59 1.92
C GLY A 304 -15.12 -44.65 3.02
N THR A 305 -14.40 -43.55 3.29
CA THR A 305 -14.81 -42.58 4.32
C THR A 305 -16.11 -41.85 3.97
N TRP A 306 -16.31 -41.50 2.70
CA TRP A 306 -17.59 -40.95 2.24
C TRP A 306 -18.72 -41.97 2.32
N ASP A 307 -18.45 -43.26 2.08
CA ASP A 307 -19.44 -44.32 2.26
C ASP A 307 -19.96 -44.39 3.70
N LEU A 308 -19.03 -44.33 4.66
CA LEU A 308 -19.36 -44.35 6.08
C LEU A 308 -20.19 -43.13 6.46
N LEU A 309 -19.87 -41.95 5.94
CA LEU A 309 -20.62 -40.74 6.19
C LEU A 309 -22.07 -40.80 5.68
N VAL A 310 -22.27 -41.33 4.48
CA VAL A 310 -23.59 -41.33 3.81
C VAL A 310 -24.45 -42.50 4.29
N HIS A 311 -23.86 -43.69 4.48
CA HIS A 311 -24.63 -44.93 4.67
C HIS A 311 -24.60 -45.50 6.09
N VAL A 312 -23.60 -45.15 6.90
CA VAL A 312 -23.41 -45.73 8.24
C VAL A 312 -23.65 -44.70 9.34
N LEU A 313 -22.98 -43.54 9.30
CA LEU A 313 -23.07 -42.52 10.33
C LEU A 313 -24.53 -42.10 10.64
N PRO A 314 -25.44 -41.91 9.68
CA PRO A 314 -26.82 -41.51 9.98
C PRO A 314 -27.58 -42.54 10.83
N LYS A 315 -27.21 -43.83 10.74
CA LYS A 315 -27.86 -44.92 11.47
C LYS A 315 -27.44 -45.00 12.93
N ILE A 316 -26.23 -44.55 13.24
CA ILE A 316 -25.62 -44.64 14.57
C ILE A 316 -25.38 -43.26 15.21
N PHE A 317 -25.85 -42.19 14.56
CA PHE A 317 -25.52 -40.81 14.94
C PHE A 317 -25.93 -40.51 16.38
N THR A 318 -27.10 -40.99 16.80
CA THR A 318 -27.64 -40.78 18.15
C THR A 318 -26.84 -41.50 19.23
N ASP A 319 -26.18 -42.60 18.88
CA ASP A 319 -25.49 -43.49 19.83
C ASP A 319 -24.06 -43.02 20.12
N LEU A 320 -23.57 -42.06 19.34
CA LEU A 320 -22.26 -41.44 19.51
C LEU A 320 -22.33 -40.22 20.45
N SER A 321 -21.24 -39.99 21.19
CA SER A 321 -21.05 -38.72 21.93
C SER A 321 -20.92 -37.53 20.97
N TRP A 322 -21.16 -36.31 21.45
CA TRP A 322 -21.08 -35.11 20.61
C TRP A 322 -19.70 -34.93 19.95
N ARG A 323 -18.61 -35.32 20.63
CA ARG A 323 -17.24 -35.26 20.07
C ARG A 323 -17.03 -36.28 18.96
N GLN A 324 -17.52 -37.49 19.17
CA GLN A 324 -17.50 -38.54 18.15
C GLN A 324 -18.35 -38.15 16.94
N ARG A 325 -19.55 -37.59 17.15
CA ARG A 325 -20.40 -37.04 16.07
C ARG A 325 -19.64 -36.01 15.25
N LEU A 326 -19.04 -35.01 15.90
CA LEU A 326 -18.26 -33.99 15.23
C LEU A 326 -17.07 -34.60 14.46
N HIS A 327 -16.35 -35.54 15.08
CA HIS A 327 -15.19 -36.17 14.47
C HIS A 327 -15.56 -36.99 13.22
N TYR A 328 -16.51 -37.93 13.34
CA TYR A 328 -16.94 -38.78 12.23
C TYR A 328 -17.65 -37.99 11.12
N LEU A 329 -18.33 -36.88 11.46
CA LEU A 329 -18.90 -35.95 10.48
C LEU A 329 -17.81 -35.24 9.68
N THR A 330 -16.72 -34.81 10.33
CA THR A 330 -15.70 -33.94 9.73
C THR A 330 -14.56 -34.69 9.06
N ALA A 331 -14.25 -35.92 9.47
CA ALA A 331 -13.13 -36.70 8.89
C ALA A 331 -13.19 -36.87 7.36
N PRO A 332 -14.35 -37.18 6.72
CA PRO A 332 -14.45 -37.29 5.26
C PRO A 332 -14.18 -35.99 4.51
N PHE A 333 -14.35 -34.82 5.15
CA PHE A 333 -14.10 -33.52 4.54
C PHE A 333 -12.63 -33.28 4.23
N TYR A 334 -11.69 -34.06 4.80
CA TYR A 334 -10.31 -34.09 4.32
C TYR A 334 -10.25 -34.36 2.80
N TYR A 335 -11.07 -35.29 2.31
CA TYR A 335 -11.15 -35.63 0.88
C TYR A 335 -12.02 -34.65 0.08
N PHE A 336 -12.85 -33.82 0.73
CA PHE A 336 -13.51 -32.69 0.05
C PHE A 336 -12.50 -31.69 -0.51
N SER A 337 -11.26 -31.71 -0.01
CA SER A 337 -10.15 -30.90 -0.55
C SER A 337 -9.93 -31.11 -2.05
N GLY A 338 -10.31 -32.25 -2.64
CA GLY A 338 -10.22 -32.46 -4.09
C GLY A 338 -11.05 -31.48 -4.92
N ILE A 339 -12.29 -31.22 -4.51
CA ILE A 339 -13.18 -30.24 -5.15
C ILE A 339 -12.62 -28.82 -4.92
N ILE A 340 -12.11 -28.55 -3.73
CA ILE A 340 -11.56 -27.25 -3.37
C ILE A 340 -10.27 -26.94 -4.14
N TYR A 341 -9.39 -27.91 -4.35
CA TYR A 341 -8.22 -27.75 -5.21
C TYR A 341 -8.63 -27.51 -6.67
N PHE A 342 -9.62 -28.23 -7.17
CA PHE A 342 -10.16 -27.98 -8.51
C PHE A 342 -10.66 -26.53 -8.67
N LEU A 343 -11.45 -26.03 -7.71
CA LEU A 343 -11.91 -24.64 -7.72
C LEU A 343 -10.74 -23.64 -7.64
N ASN A 344 -9.73 -23.91 -6.80
CA ASN A 344 -8.52 -23.08 -6.72
C ASN A 344 -7.71 -23.06 -8.01
N PHE A 345 -7.73 -24.12 -8.81
CA PHE A 345 -7.10 -24.12 -10.13
C PHE A 345 -7.92 -23.33 -11.14
N LEU A 346 -9.24 -23.45 -11.06
CA LEU A 346 -10.16 -22.84 -12.01
C LEU A 346 -10.26 -21.32 -11.86
N ILE A 347 -10.26 -20.80 -10.62
CA ILE A 347 -10.37 -19.36 -10.34
C ILE A 347 -9.33 -18.53 -11.12
N PRO A 348 -8.00 -18.74 -10.98
CA PRO A 348 -7.01 -17.93 -11.69
C PRO A 348 -7.08 -18.12 -13.21
N ILE A 349 -7.43 -19.31 -13.70
CA ILE A 349 -7.62 -19.57 -15.13
C ILE A 349 -8.78 -18.72 -15.67
N ILE A 350 -9.94 -18.74 -15.02
CA ILE A 350 -11.10 -17.92 -15.43
C ILE A 350 -10.76 -16.43 -15.34
N CYS A 351 -10.09 -16.00 -14.26
CA CYS A 351 -9.71 -14.59 -14.10
C CYS A 351 -8.81 -14.10 -15.26
N LEU A 352 -7.80 -14.89 -15.61
CA LEU A 352 -6.85 -14.57 -16.69
C LEU A 352 -7.49 -14.64 -18.08
N VAL A 353 -8.34 -15.63 -18.34
CA VAL A 353 -8.97 -15.80 -19.67
C VAL A 353 -10.04 -14.75 -19.94
N PHE A 354 -10.77 -14.31 -18.91
CA PHE A 354 -11.88 -13.38 -19.09
C PHE A 354 -11.61 -11.96 -18.59
N ALA A 355 -10.40 -11.66 -18.09
CA ALA A 355 -10.06 -10.36 -17.49
C ALA A 355 -11.05 -9.92 -16.39
N ILE A 356 -11.57 -10.89 -15.62
CA ILE A 356 -12.53 -10.66 -14.53
C ILE A 356 -11.88 -10.91 -13.18
N LEU A 357 -12.27 -10.11 -12.18
CA LEU A 357 -11.73 -10.21 -10.81
C LEU A 357 -12.85 -10.58 -9.84
N PRO A 358 -12.62 -11.54 -8.91
CA PRO A 358 -13.61 -11.86 -7.88
C PRO A 358 -13.77 -10.71 -6.88
N TRP A 359 -12.66 -10.06 -6.53
CA TRP A 359 -12.55 -9.14 -5.40
C TRP A 359 -11.89 -7.83 -5.86
N LYS A 360 -12.36 -6.69 -5.34
CA LYS A 360 -11.77 -5.36 -5.52
C LYS A 360 -11.44 -4.74 -4.16
N GLY A 361 -10.39 -3.92 -4.10
CA GLY A 361 -9.99 -3.21 -2.89
C GLY A 361 -8.48 -2.99 -2.82
N ASP A 362 -8.04 -2.25 -1.80
CA ASP A 362 -6.63 -1.89 -1.62
C ASP A 362 -5.74 -3.13 -1.38
N PHE A 363 -4.75 -3.30 -2.25
CA PHE A 363 -3.84 -4.45 -2.21
C PHE A 363 -2.94 -4.43 -0.98
N PHE A 364 -2.48 -3.25 -0.55
CA PHE A 364 -1.62 -3.13 0.61
C PHE A 364 -2.34 -3.57 1.89
N THR A 365 -3.59 -3.12 2.05
CA THR A 365 -4.46 -3.55 3.16
C THR A 365 -4.72 -5.04 3.10
N PHE A 366 -5.02 -5.62 1.92
CA PHE A 366 -5.16 -7.08 1.78
C PHE A 366 -3.92 -7.83 2.30
N ALA A 367 -2.72 -7.42 1.86
CA ALA A 367 -1.46 -8.03 2.26
C ALA A 367 -1.18 -7.89 3.76
N LEU A 368 -1.45 -6.72 4.32
CA LEU A 368 -1.28 -6.43 5.75
C LEU A 368 -2.17 -7.32 6.62
N LEU A 369 -3.40 -7.61 6.18
CA LEU A 369 -4.37 -8.40 6.94
C LEU A 369 -4.17 -9.92 6.80
N ILE A 370 -3.75 -10.40 5.62
CA ILE A 370 -3.53 -11.82 5.39
C ILE A 370 -2.23 -12.34 6.01
N LEU A 371 -1.21 -11.48 6.14
CA LEU A 371 0.11 -11.85 6.66
C LEU A 371 0.08 -12.48 8.06
N PRO A 372 -0.55 -11.89 9.10
CA PRO A 372 -0.61 -12.52 10.42
C PRO A 372 -1.43 -13.81 10.42
N LEU A 373 -2.46 -13.94 9.57
CA LEU A 373 -3.24 -15.18 9.41
C LEU A 373 -2.39 -16.31 8.78
N PHE A 374 -1.66 -16.00 7.71
CA PHE A 374 -0.74 -16.93 7.08
C PHE A 374 0.36 -17.38 8.05
N ALA A 375 0.98 -16.42 8.76
CA ALA A 375 1.95 -16.69 9.81
C ALA A 375 1.38 -17.58 10.92
N SER A 376 0.14 -17.34 11.37
CA SER A 376 -0.52 -18.19 12.38
C SER A 376 -0.54 -19.65 11.95
N THR A 377 -0.95 -19.92 10.72
CA THR A 377 -1.08 -21.28 10.18
C THR A 377 0.28 -21.99 10.13
N VAL A 378 1.32 -21.31 9.61
CA VAL A 378 2.67 -21.88 9.47
C VAL A 378 3.32 -22.09 10.85
N LEU A 379 3.26 -21.09 11.74
CA LEU A 379 3.91 -21.12 13.03
C LEU A 379 3.27 -22.14 13.98
N ILE A 380 1.93 -22.24 14.01
CA ILE A 380 1.24 -23.27 14.82
C ILE A 380 1.59 -24.67 14.32
N ARG A 381 1.55 -24.90 12.99
CA ARG A 381 1.93 -26.19 12.40
C ARG A 381 3.36 -26.59 12.77
N HIS A 382 4.31 -25.65 12.72
CA HIS A 382 5.69 -25.92 13.15
C HIS A 382 5.83 -26.10 14.65
N TYR A 383 5.09 -25.34 15.46
CA TYR A 383 5.13 -25.45 16.92
C TYR A 383 4.70 -26.85 17.38
N VAL A 384 3.63 -27.38 16.78
CA VAL A 384 3.06 -28.70 17.11
C VAL A 384 3.97 -29.87 16.68
N GLN A 385 4.89 -29.68 15.74
CA GLN A 385 5.88 -30.70 15.35
C GLN A 385 6.86 -31.11 16.46
N ARG A 386 6.80 -30.51 17.65
CA ARG A 386 7.48 -31.04 18.84
C ARG A 386 7.01 -32.47 19.19
N TRP A 387 5.77 -32.79 18.85
CA TRP A 387 5.09 -34.04 19.23
C TRP A 387 4.86 -35.02 18.07
N VAL A 388 5.56 -34.87 16.94
CA VAL A 388 5.73 -35.99 15.98
C VAL A 388 6.71 -37.03 16.55
N MET A 389 6.68 -38.25 16.02
CA MET A 389 7.31 -39.42 16.65
C MET A 389 8.83 -39.40 16.54
N GLU A 390 9.34 -39.06 15.35
CA GLU A 390 10.78 -39.02 15.09
C GLU A 390 11.23 -37.63 14.65
N GLU A 391 12.47 -37.25 14.95
CA GLU A 391 12.99 -35.94 14.54
C GLU A 391 13.03 -35.76 13.02
N LYS A 392 13.30 -36.85 12.28
CA LYS A 392 13.32 -36.87 10.80
C LYS A 392 11.94 -36.63 10.17
N GLU A 393 10.86 -36.79 10.93
CA GLU A 393 9.49 -36.51 10.48
C GLU A 393 9.15 -35.01 10.54
N ARG A 394 10.03 -34.15 11.05
CA ARG A 394 9.81 -32.70 11.16
C ARG A 394 10.19 -31.94 9.88
N GLY A 395 9.48 -30.86 9.56
CA GLY A 395 9.76 -29.97 8.43
C GLY A 395 8.52 -29.35 7.79
N PHE A 396 8.68 -28.69 6.64
CA PHE A 396 7.57 -28.07 5.89
C PHE A 396 6.68 -29.08 5.13
N HIS A 397 7.13 -30.32 4.95
CA HIS A 397 6.36 -31.39 4.28
C HIS A 397 5.88 -31.02 2.86
N LEU A 398 6.67 -30.22 2.11
CA LEU A 398 6.28 -29.71 0.79
C LEU A 398 5.92 -30.81 -0.21
N LEU A 399 6.64 -31.93 -0.20
CA LEU A 399 6.41 -33.05 -1.12
C LEU A 399 5.07 -33.74 -0.82
N GLY A 400 4.74 -33.90 0.47
CA GLY A 400 3.41 -34.35 0.89
C GLY A 400 2.30 -33.41 0.43
N GLY A 401 2.50 -32.10 0.57
CA GLY A 401 1.56 -31.08 0.06
C GLY A 401 1.35 -31.17 -1.45
N ILE A 402 2.43 -31.25 -2.24
CA ILE A 402 2.37 -31.35 -3.71
C ILE A 402 1.64 -32.63 -4.14
N LEU A 403 1.93 -33.78 -3.52
CA LEU A 403 1.20 -35.02 -3.81
C LEU A 403 -0.29 -34.91 -3.48
N GLN A 404 -0.65 -34.28 -2.37
CA GLN A 404 -2.05 -34.09 -1.97
C GLN A 404 -2.80 -33.17 -2.95
N ILE A 405 -2.14 -32.12 -3.45
CA ILE A 405 -2.68 -31.27 -4.51
C ILE A 405 -2.87 -32.09 -5.80
N GLY A 406 -1.91 -32.97 -6.13
CA GLY A 406 -1.97 -33.87 -7.28
C GLY A 406 -3.05 -34.96 -7.23
N THR A 407 -3.66 -35.21 -6.07
CA THR A 407 -4.76 -36.17 -5.89
C THR A 407 -6.15 -35.54 -6.04
N TRP A 408 -6.24 -34.27 -6.43
CA TRP A 408 -7.51 -33.54 -6.48
C TRP A 408 -8.63 -34.31 -7.22
N TRP A 409 -8.31 -34.88 -8.39
CA TRP A 409 -9.27 -35.59 -9.21
C TRP A 409 -9.64 -36.95 -8.60
N VAL A 410 -8.69 -37.62 -7.94
CA VAL A 410 -8.89 -38.91 -7.25
C VAL A 410 -9.84 -38.73 -6.07
N HIS A 411 -9.63 -37.70 -5.26
CA HIS A 411 -10.50 -37.35 -4.13
C HIS A 411 -11.91 -36.95 -4.60
N SER A 412 -12.01 -36.16 -5.67
CA SER A 412 -13.29 -35.82 -6.31
C SER A 412 -14.03 -37.05 -6.84
N LEU A 413 -13.31 -38.03 -7.43
CA LEU A 413 -13.90 -39.28 -7.88
C LEU A 413 -14.42 -40.14 -6.73
N GLY A 414 -13.71 -40.19 -5.60
CA GLY A 414 -14.18 -40.94 -4.42
C GLY A 414 -15.53 -40.43 -3.90
N ILE A 415 -15.72 -39.11 -3.90
CA ILE A 415 -16.99 -38.44 -3.59
C ILE A 415 -18.06 -38.83 -4.62
N LEU A 416 -17.77 -38.60 -5.91
CA LEU A 416 -18.72 -38.90 -6.99
C LEU A 416 -19.16 -40.36 -6.97
N TYR A 417 -18.22 -41.30 -6.83
CA TYR A 417 -18.48 -42.73 -6.77
C TYR A 417 -19.33 -43.14 -5.57
N THR A 418 -19.27 -42.38 -4.47
CA THR A 418 -20.17 -42.60 -3.32
C THR A 418 -21.60 -42.25 -3.69
N PHE A 419 -21.84 -41.06 -4.24
CA PHE A 419 -23.19 -40.60 -4.56
C PHE A 419 -23.86 -41.36 -5.71
N ILE A 420 -23.10 -41.82 -6.72
CA ILE A 420 -23.64 -42.63 -7.81
C ILE A 420 -23.70 -44.14 -7.48
N GLY A 421 -23.27 -44.55 -6.28
CA GLY A 421 -23.27 -45.95 -5.87
C GLY A 421 -22.29 -46.85 -6.64
N LYS A 422 -21.25 -46.29 -7.27
CA LYS A 422 -20.24 -47.08 -7.99
C LYS A 422 -19.39 -47.87 -7.00
N LYS A 423 -19.37 -49.19 -7.17
CA LYS A 423 -18.54 -50.09 -6.37
C LYS A 423 -17.09 -50.03 -6.84
N VAL A 424 -16.17 -49.84 -5.90
CA VAL A 424 -14.72 -49.96 -6.13
C VAL A 424 -14.29 -51.32 -5.59
N PRO A 425 -13.66 -52.20 -6.39
CA PRO A 425 -13.21 -53.50 -5.90
C PRO A 425 -12.08 -53.32 -4.87
N TYR A 426 -12.05 -54.21 -3.87
CA TYR A 426 -10.95 -54.28 -2.93
C TYR A 426 -9.80 -55.04 -3.59
N LEU A 427 -8.79 -54.31 -4.05
CA LEU A 427 -7.53 -54.86 -4.54
C LEU A 427 -6.41 -54.41 -3.59
N PRO A 428 -5.49 -55.29 -3.17
CA PRO A 428 -4.33 -54.87 -2.41
C PRO A 428 -3.54 -53.83 -3.19
N THR A 429 -2.92 -52.91 -2.45
CA THR A 429 -2.05 -51.92 -3.06
C THR A 429 -0.82 -52.64 -3.60
N PRO A 430 -0.45 -52.49 -4.89
CA PRO A 430 0.74 -53.12 -5.44
C PRO A 430 1.98 -52.84 -4.58
N LYS A 431 2.68 -53.91 -4.18
CA LYS A 431 3.89 -53.86 -3.34
C LYS A 431 5.17 -54.12 -4.13
N ASP A 432 5.05 -54.50 -5.39
CA ASP A 432 6.18 -54.64 -6.29
C ASP A 432 6.45 -53.33 -7.04
N ASN A 433 7.71 -52.90 -7.06
CA ASN A 433 8.15 -51.68 -7.76
C ASN A 433 8.06 -51.76 -9.30
N ARG A 434 7.34 -52.75 -9.84
CA ARG A 434 7.28 -53.05 -11.27
C ARG A 434 6.17 -52.28 -11.98
N ASP A 435 5.16 -51.85 -11.23
CA ASP A 435 3.93 -51.25 -11.72
C ASP A 435 4.16 -49.84 -12.29
N GLN A 436 3.88 -49.67 -13.59
CA GLN A 436 4.12 -48.40 -14.28
C GLN A 436 2.94 -47.46 -14.09
N SER A 437 3.22 -46.18 -13.83
CA SER A 437 2.17 -45.16 -13.86
C SER A 437 1.72 -44.94 -15.30
N HIS A 438 0.50 -45.38 -15.63
CA HIS A 438 -0.07 -45.16 -16.95
C HIS A 438 -0.24 -43.67 -17.25
N TRP A 439 0.08 -43.24 -18.46
CA TRP A 439 -0.07 -41.85 -18.91
C TRP A 439 -1.48 -41.29 -18.72
N THR A 440 -2.50 -42.15 -18.79
CA THR A 440 -3.91 -41.80 -18.56
C THR A 440 -4.18 -41.29 -17.14
N LEU A 441 -3.45 -41.79 -16.13
CA LEU A 441 -3.59 -41.34 -14.74
C LEU A 441 -2.96 -39.97 -14.49
N LEU A 442 -2.03 -39.55 -15.36
CA LEU A 442 -1.37 -38.24 -15.28
C LEU A 442 -2.17 -37.16 -16.03
N LEU A 443 -3.04 -37.57 -16.96
CA LEU A 443 -3.75 -36.65 -17.86
C LEU A 443 -4.49 -35.51 -17.13
N PRO A 444 -5.25 -35.73 -16.03
CA PRO A 444 -5.92 -34.62 -15.34
C PRO A 444 -4.96 -33.54 -14.83
N ASN A 445 -3.79 -33.96 -14.33
CA ASN A 445 -2.77 -33.03 -13.83
C ASN A 445 -2.06 -32.32 -14.98
N ILE A 446 -1.75 -33.03 -16.07
CA ILE A 446 -1.17 -32.44 -17.29
C ILE A 446 -2.10 -31.38 -17.86
N LEU A 447 -3.40 -31.66 -17.98
CA LEU A 447 -4.39 -30.73 -18.51
C LEU A 447 -4.49 -29.45 -17.66
N VAL A 448 -4.57 -29.57 -16.34
CA VAL A 448 -4.54 -28.39 -15.44
C VAL A 448 -3.26 -27.58 -15.62
N GLY A 449 -2.10 -28.25 -15.76
CA GLY A 449 -0.83 -27.59 -16.03
C GLY A 449 -0.83 -26.82 -17.35
N LEU A 450 -1.26 -27.47 -18.44
CA LEU A 450 -1.33 -26.86 -19.78
C LEU A 450 -2.32 -25.68 -19.82
N PHE A 451 -3.51 -25.83 -19.24
CA PHE A 451 -4.48 -24.74 -19.17
C PHE A 451 -3.99 -23.59 -18.31
N SER A 452 -3.25 -23.86 -17.23
CA SER A 452 -2.65 -22.80 -16.42
C SER A 452 -1.63 -21.97 -17.21
N VAL A 453 -0.72 -22.62 -17.96
CA VAL A 453 0.27 -21.90 -18.79
C VAL A 453 -0.39 -21.18 -19.96
N ALA A 454 -1.35 -21.81 -20.63
CA ALA A 454 -2.11 -21.16 -21.70
C ALA A 454 -2.84 -19.91 -21.18
N ALA A 455 -3.47 -20.01 -20.01
CA ALA A 455 -4.13 -18.88 -19.37
C ALA A 455 -3.16 -17.77 -18.95
N ILE A 456 -1.94 -18.10 -18.47
CA ILE A 456 -0.91 -17.09 -18.15
C ILE A 456 -0.50 -16.34 -19.42
N ILE A 457 -0.14 -17.06 -20.48
CA ILE A 457 0.34 -16.46 -21.74
C ILE A 457 -0.75 -15.60 -22.36
N TYR A 458 -1.98 -16.11 -22.44
CA TYR A 458 -3.11 -15.38 -22.98
C TYR A 458 -3.47 -14.19 -22.09
N GLY A 459 -3.66 -14.41 -20.79
CA GLY A 459 -4.18 -13.42 -19.84
C GLY A 459 -3.25 -12.23 -19.64
N LEU A 460 -1.93 -12.46 -19.49
CA LEU A 460 -0.97 -11.35 -19.37
C LEU A 460 -0.81 -10.56 -20.66
N ARG A 461 -1.03 -11.19 -21.82
CA ARG A 461 -1.04 -10.48 -23.10
C ARG A 461 -2.32 -9.66 -23.30
N TYR A 462 -3.45 -10.19 -22.85
CA TYR A 462 -4.78 -9.60 -23.04
C TYR A 462 -5.08 -8.48 -22.04
N ASP A 463 -4.72 -8.67 -20.76
CA ASP A 463 -5.05 -7.77 -19.66
C ASP A 463 -3.90 -7.70 -18.65
N TRP A 464 -2.97 -6.76 -18.87
CA TRP A 464 -1.82 -6.51 -18.02
C TRP A 464 -2.16 -5.57 -16.86
N ASN A 465 -2.36 -6.15 -15.68
CA ASN A 465 -2.60 -5.40 -14.44
C ASN A 465 -2.08 -6.17 -13.21
N PRO A 466 -1.98 -5.55 -12.01
CA PRO A 466 -1.47 -6.21 -10.81
C PRO A 466 -2.21 -7.50 -10.47
N TYR A 467 -3.52 -7.54 -10.66
CA TYR A 467 -4.33 -8.71 -10.34
C TYR A 467 -4.10 -9.84 -11.33
N SER A 468 -4.00 -9.55 -12.62
CA SER A 468 -3.60 -10.54 -13.64
C SER A 468 -2.21 -11.10 -13.36
N ILE A 469 -1.26 -10.28 -12.89
CA ILE A 469 0.07 -10.75 -12.47
C ILE A 469 -0.04 -11.71 -11.26
N ILE A 470 -0.85 -11.37 -10.26
CA ILE A 470 -1.08 -12.24 -9.09
C ILE A 470 -1.76 -13.54 -9.51
N MET A 471 -2.80 -13.47 -10.32
CA MET A 471 -3.50 -14.66 -10.84
C MET A 471 -2.57 -15.51 -11.68
N ALA A 472 -1.68 -14.90 -12.47
CA ALA A 472 -0.63 -15.59 -13.20
C ALA A 472 0.37 -16.27 -12.25
N GLY A 473 0.76 -15.65 -11.14
CA GLY A 473 1.59 -16.26 -10.11
C GLY A 473 0.92 -17.46 -9.42
N ILE A 474 -0.38 -17.38 -9.14
CA ILE A 474 -1.15 -18.51 -8.60
C ILE A 474 -1.27 -19.62 -9.64
N ALA A 475 -1.60 -19.30 -10.90
CA ALA A 475 -1.64 -20.26 -12.00
C ALA A 475 -0.27 -20.91 -12.25
N LEU A 476 0.83 -20.17 -12.07
CA LEU A 476 2.19 -20.68 -12.19
C LEU A 476 2.51 -21.67 -11.07
N THR A 477 2.01 -21.42 -9.87
CA THR A 477 2.10 -22.36 -8.74
C THR A 477 1.32 -23.64 -9.04
N ASN A 478 0.15 -23.54 -9.68
CA ASN A 478 -0.63 -24.69 -10.14
C ASN A 478 0.14 -25.49 -11.20
N PHE A 479 0.65 -24.82 -12.23
CA PHE A 479 1.49 -25.45 -13.26
C PHE A 479 2.71 -26.15 -12.67
N THR A 480 3.43 -25.49 -11.76
CA THR A 480 4.62 -26.04 -11.10
C THR A 480 4.27 -27.29 -10.30
N SER A 481 3.20 -27.24 -9.51
CA SER A 481 2.73 -28.38 -8.71
C SER A 481 2.35 -29.57 -9.61
N MET A 482 1.58 -29.32 -10.67
CA MET A 482 1.17 -30.35 -11.63
C MET A 482 2.36 -30.93 -12.40
N SER A 483 3.33 -30.10 -12.77
CA SER A 483 4.56 -30.52 -13.46
C SER A 483 5.42 -31.41 -12.56
N ILE A 484 5.54 -31.07 -11.26
CA ILE A 484 6.26 -31.89 -10.29
C ILE A 484 5.56 -33.25 -10.11
N VAL A 485 4.24 -33.28 -9.96
CA VAL A 485 3.48 -34.55 -9.83
C VAL A 485 3.64 -35.40 -11.09
N THR A 486 3.56 -34.80 -12.27
CA THR A 486 3.74 -35.47 -13.56
C THR A 486 5.17 -36.01 -13.69
N TYR A 487 6.17 -35.22 -13.33
CA TYR A 487 7.57 -35.61 -13.33
C TYR A 487 7.83 -36.80 -12.38
N ILE A 488 7.27 -36.76 -11.16
CA ILE A 488 7.35 -37.85 -10.20
C ILE A 488 6.70 -39.13 -10.76
N GLY A 489 5.54 -39.00 -11.43
CA GLY A 489 4.86 -40.11 -12.10
C GLY A 489 5.74 -40.78 -13.16
N ILE A 490 6.34 -39.99 -14.06
CA ILE A 490 7.17 -40.48 -15.18
C ILE A 490 8.51 -41.06 -14.68
N ASN A 491 9.20 -40.37 -13.75
CA ASN A 491 10.58 -40.70 -13.35
C ASN A 491 10.70 -41.63 -12.14
N SER A 492 9.58 -42.20 -11.68
CA SER A 492 9.55 -43.18 -10.58
C SER A 492 10.57 -44.34 -10.75
N ARG A 493 10.89 -44.77 -11.99
CA ARG A 493 11.91 -45.81 -12.30
C ARG A 493 13.37 -45.33 -12.32
N ARG A 494 13.69 -44.12 -12.81
CA ARG A 494 15.10 -43.68 -13.03
C ARG A 494 15.84 -43.40 -11.72
N MET A 495 15.14 -42.97 -10.68
CA MET A 495 15.75 -42.63 -9.40
C MET A 495 16.08 -43.87 -8.55
N GLN A 496 15.35 -44.98 -8.71
CA GLN A 496 15.63 -46.25 -8.03
C GLN A 496 16.97 -46.86 -8.46
N HIS A 497 17.34 -46.75 -9.75
CA HIS A 497 18.64 -47.25 -10.24
C HIS A 497 19.81 -46.29 -10.03
N SER A 498 19.56 -44.99 -9.83
CA SER A 498 20.60 -43.97 -9.65
C SER A 498 21.08 -43.86 -8.20
N ALA A 499 20.28 -44.32 -7.23
CA ALA A 499 20.65 -44.32 -5.80
C ALA A 499 21.92 -45.14 -5.51
N GLY A 500 22.29 -46.07 -6.38
CA GLY A 500 23.53 -46.86 -6.29
C GLY A 500 24.76 -46.28 -6.99
N ARG A 501 24.68 -45.11 -7.64
CA ARG A 501 25.78 -44.55 -8.48
C ARG A 501 25.98 -43.04 -8.33
N ILE A 502 25.95 -42.52 -7.11
CA ILE A 502 26.46 -41.16 -6.83
C ILE A 502 27.56 -41.25 -5.79
N THR A 503 28.81 -41.08 -6.23
CA THR A 503 29.98 -40.90 -5.38
C THR A 503 29.77 -39.64 -4.53
N PRO A 504 30.01 -39.66 -3.20
CA PRO A 504 29.87 -38.47 -2.40
C PRO A 504 31.04 -37.52 -2.66
N MET A 505 30.82 -36.48 -3.45
CA MET A 505 31.71 -35.31 -3.46
C MET A 505 31.60 -34.66 -2.08
N SER A 506 32.71 -34.57 -1.35
CA SER A 506 32.77 -34.04 0.03
C SER A 506 32.16 -32.63 0.18
N VAL A 507 32.22 -31.81 -0.87
CA VAL A 507 31.58 -30.49 -0.96
C VAL A 507 30.06 -30.58 -0.87
N PHE A 508 29.43 -31.58 -1.50
CA PHE A 508 27.97 -31.80 -1.44
C PHE A 508 27.51 -32.28 -0.06
N LEU A 509 28.31 -33.11 0.63
CA LEU A 509 28.02 -33.54 2.00
C LEU A 509 28.19 -32.39 3.00
N TRP A 510 29.20 -31.54 2.83
CA TRP A 510 29.39 -30.35 3.65
C TRP A 510 28.26 -29.33 3.45
N THR A 511 27.89 -28.99 2.20
CA THR A 511 26.76 -28.07 1.93
C THR A 511 25.43 -28.63 2.42
N LYS A 512 25.16 -29.93 2.23
CA LYS A 512 23.98 -30.61 2.79
C LYS A 512 23.96 -30.53 4.31
N ARG A 513 25.11 -30.68 4.97
CA ARG A 513 25.25 -30.58 6.43
C ARG A 513 25.06 -29.14 6.92
N GLN A 514 25.65 -28.14 6.26
CA GLN A 514 25.43 -26.72 6.57
C GLN A 514 23.97 -26.32 6.37
N PHE A 515 23.35 -26.76 5.27
CA PHE A 515 21.93 -26.56 5.03
C PHE A 515 21.07 -27.24 6.10
N TRP A 516 21.44 -28.44 6.55
CA TRP A 516 20.74 -29.13 7.63
C TRP A 516 20.85 -28.37 8.97
N TYR A 517 22.03 -27.84 9.32
CA TYR A 517 22.21 -27.00 10.50
C TYR A 517 21.42 -25.68 10.40
N LEU A 518 21.51 -24.97 9.28
CA LEU A 518 20.75 -23.75 9.02
C LEU A 518 19.25 -24.01 9.12
N ARG A 519 18.76 -25.07 8.47
CA ARG A 519 17.37 -25.50 8.53
C ARG A 519 16.93 -25.82 9.95
N HIS A 520 17.73 -26.57 10.71
CA HIS A 520 17.42 -26.91 12.09
C HIS A 520 17.40 -25.65 12.98
N PHE A 521 18.35 -24.74 12.79
CA PHE A 521 18.41 -23.44 13.46
C PHE A 521 17.16 -22.60 13.17
N LEU A 522 16.78 -22.45 11.89
CA LEU A 522 15.58 -21.73 11.48
C LEU A 522 14.31 -22.36 12.06
N TYR A 523 14.15 -23.68 11.99
CA TYR A 523 12.99 -24.38 12.54
C TYR A 523 12.92 -24.32 14.06
N ARG A 524 14.07 -24.28 14.73
CA ARG A 524 14.15 -24.06 16.18
C ARG A 524 13.77 -22.62 16.52
N GLY A 525 14.29 -21.64 15.77
CA GLY A 525 13.96 -20.23 15.90
C GLY A 525 12.46 -19.96 15.75
N LEU A 526 11.85 -20.43 14.65
CA LEU A 526 10.40 -20.31 14.41
C LEU A 526 9.56 -20.94 15.52
N ARG A 527 9.97 -22.09 16.07
CA ARG A 527 9.26 -22.77 17.15
C ARG A 527 9.42 -22.11 18.52
N LEU A 528 10.51 -21.40 18.76
CA LEU A 528 10.76 -20.72 20.04
C LEU A 528 10.20 -19.28 20.02
N GLY A 529 10.37 -18.57 18.90
CA GLY A 529 9.92 -17.20 18.71
C GLY A 529 8.52 -17.06 18.10
N GLY A 530 7.85 -18.15 17.73
CA GLY A 530 6.58 -18.10 16.98
C GLY A 530 5.49 -17.24 17.61
N LEU A 531 5.31 -17.29 18.93
CA LEU A 531 4.36 -16.41 19.62
C LEU A 531 4.76 -14.93 19.53
N MET A 532 6.04 -14.61 19.70
CA MET A 532 6.53 -13.23 19.63
C MET A 532 6.39 -12.67 18.21
N ILE A 533 6.77 -13.45 17.19
CA ILE A 533 6.57 -13.08 15.77
C ILE A 533 5.10 -12.81 15.51
N LEU A 534 4.21 -13.68 15.99
CA LEU A 534 2.77 -13.52 15.76
C LEU A 534 2.22 -12.27 16.47
N LEU A 535 2.65 -11.99 17.70
CA LEU A 535 2.28 -10.78 18.43
C LEU A 535 2.77 -9.51 17.70
N LEU A 536 4.01 -9.51 17.22
CA LEU A 536 4.57 -8.37 16.47
C LEU A 536 3.83 -8.13 15.15
N LEU A 537 3.52 -9.19 14.39
CA LEU A 537 2.76 -9.06 13.15
C LEU A 537 1.32 -8.58 13.40
N THR A 538 0.67 -9.13 14.43
CA THR A 538 -0.70 -8.73 14.80
C THR A 538 -0.73 -7.29 15.31
N LEU A 539 0.20 -6.91 16.19
CA LEU A 539 0.32 -5.54 16.68
C LEU A 539 0.69 -4.57 15.56
N GLY A 540 1.63 -4.93 14.68
CA GLY A 540 2.02 -4.14 13.52
C GLY A 540 0.85 -3.90 12.57
N MET A 541 0.02 -4.91 12.33
CA MET A 541 -1.23 -4.78 11.58
C MET A 541 -2.18 -3.78 12.24
N PHE A 542 -2.45 -3.90 13.54
CA PHE A 542 -3.32 -2.96 14.27
C PHE A 542 -2.76 -1.53 14.33
N VAL A 543 -1.45 -1.37 14.53
CA VAL A 543 -0.77 -0.07 14.54
C VAL A 543 -0.84 0.57 13.16
N ALA A 544 -0.54 -0.18 12.09
CA ALA A 544 -0.63 0.32 10.73
C ALA A 544 -2.05 0.78 10.38
N GLN A 545 -3.08 0.00 10.74
CA GLN A 545 -4.47 0.41 10.52
C GLN A 545 -4.91 1.59 11.39
N ARG A 546 -4.36 1.73 12.60
CA ARG A 546 -4.63 2.89 13.46
C ARG A 546 -3.96 4.15 12.90
N ASN A 547 -2.72 4.05 12.46
CA ASN A 547 -1.98 5.18 11.90
C ASN A 547 -2.62 5.69 10.60
N ASP A 548 -3.16 4.80 9.76
CA ASP A 548 -3.93 5.19 8.56
C ASP A 548 -5.14 6.07 8.92
N LYS A 549 -5.78 5.82 10.08
CA LYS A 549 -6.87 6.67 10.60
C LYS A 549 -6.38 7.97 11.25
N GLN A 550 -5.17 7.95 11.83
CA GLN A 550 -4.60 9.11 12.53
C GLN A 550 -3.98 10.13 11.57
N ALA A 551 -3.50 9.68 10.39
CA ALA A 551 -3.04 10.55 9.31
C ALA A 551 -4.10 11.58 8.85
N PHE A 552 -5.39 11.29 9.08
CA PHE A 552 -6.51 12.20 8.82
C PHE A 552 -6.62 13.37 9.83
N GLN A 553 -6.02 13.24 11.03
CA GLN A 553 -6.16 14.19 12.13
C GLN A 553 -4.95 15.12 12.30
N ASP A 554 -3.79 14.74 11.77
CA ASP A 554 -2.60 15.59 11.83
C ASP A 554 -2.77 16.77 10.87
N PRO A 555 -2.51 18.03 11.32
CA PRO A 555 -2.53 19.16 10.41
C PRO A 555 -1.55 18.92 9.27
N PRO A 556 -1.87 19.38 8.04
CA PRO A 556 -0.90 19.31 6.96
C PRO A 556 0.34 20.05 7.42
N LYS A 557 1.49 19.35 7.48
CA LYS A 557 2.75 20.02 7.79
C LYS A 557 2.96 21.05 6.68
N ALA A 558 2.91 22.33 7.01
CA ALA A 558 3.50 23.35 6.16
C ALA A 558 4.94 22.88 5.89
N GLN A 559 5.34 22.86 4.62
CA GLN A 559 6.72 22.55 4.26
C GLN A 559 7.57 23.55 5.04
N GLN A 560 8.24 23.08 6.09
CA GLN A 560 9.22 23.92 6.78
C GLN A 560 10.25 24.28 5.73
N HIS A 561 10.46 25.57 5.52
CA HIS A 561 11.63 26.03 4.79
C HIS A 561 12.83 25.33 5.44
N THR A 562 13.44 24.42 4.68
CA THR A 562 14.68 23.73 5.03
C THR A 562 15.66 24.80 5.47
N GLY A 563 16.42 24.63 6.57
CA GLY A 563 17.30 25.64 7.20
C GLY A 563 18.34 26.31 6.28
N ARG A 564 17.87 27.00 5.25
CA ARG A 564 18.56 27.79 4.24
C ARG A 564 18.31 29.24 4.62
N LEU A 565 19.38 29.91 5.01
CA LEU A 565 19.35 31.31 5.44
C LEU A 565 20.27 32.09 4.51
N ILE A 566 19.72 33.08 3.83
CA ILE A 566 20.49 33.94 2.93
C ILE A 566 21.20 35.00 3.78
N THR A 567 22.53 35.06 3.68
CA THR A 567 23.32 36.08 4.37
C THR A 567 23.73 37.17 3.39
N GLY A 568 23.67 38.42 3.84
CA GLY A 568 24.10 39.57 3.07
C GLY A 568 24.89 40.55 3.90
N GLU A 569 25.50 41.52 3.23
CA GLU A 569 26.22 42.62 3.86
C GLU A 569 25.79 43.94 3.26
N PHE A 570 25.73 44.96 4.11
CA PHE A 570 25.62 46.34 3.69
C PHE A 570 26.99 46.85 3.22
N SER A 571 27.04 47.46 2.03
CA SER A 571 28.23 48.05 1.44
C SER A 571 27.89 49.42 0.84
N PRO A 572 28.47 50.53 1.32
CA PRO A 572 28.15 51.86 0.80
C PRO A 572 28.59 52.04 -0.67
N TYR A 573 27.74 52.70 -1.45
CA TYR A 573 28.03 53.11 -2.83
C TYR A 573 28.87 54.40 -2.83
N GLY A 574 29.95 54.48 -3.63
CA GLY A 574 30.78 55.69 -3.81
C GLY A 574 32.14 55.71 -3.09
N ASP A 575 32.31 54.97 -1.99
CA ASP A 575 33.61 54.86 -1.29
C ASP A 575 34.37 53.61 -1.79
N ARG A 576 34.99 53.72 -2.98
CA ARG A 576 35.94 52.76 -3.59
C ARG A 576 35.45 51.35 -4.00
N GLY A 577 34.15 51.03 -3.88
CA GLY A 577 33.53 49.80 -4.40
C GLY A 577 34.07 48.47 -3.79
N LEU A 578 33.47 47.33 -4.15
CA LEU A 578 33.96 45.98 -3.75
C LEU A 578 35.42 45.71 -4.17
N SER A 579 35.94 46.48 -5.13
CA SER A 579 37.30 46.38 -5.68
C SER A 579 38.43 46.78 -4.71
N ALA A 580 38.15 47.49 -3.62
CA ALA A 580 39.20 47.99 -2.72
C ALA A 580 39.39 47.17 -1.42
N THR A 581 38.35 46.48 -0.93
CA THR A 581 38.38 45.71 0.34
C THR A 581 38.17 44.20 0.16
N GLY A 582 37.74 43.75 -1.02
CA GLY A 582 37.39 42.35 -1.27
C GLY A 582 36.10 41.92 -0.57
N PRO A 583 35.45 40.85 -1.04
CA PRO A 583 34.23 40.31 -0.41
C PRO A 583 34.52 39.79 1.00
N SER A 584 33.66 40.08 1.99
CA SER A 584 33.79 39.47 3.33
C SER A 584 33.32 38.00 3.34
N ASP A 585 33.93 37.16 4.18
CA ASP A 585 33.51 35.76 4.43
C ASP A 585 32.17 35.64 5.20
N LEU A 586 31.59 36.78 5.61
CA LEU A 586 30.43 36.87 6.48
C LEU A 586 29.09 36.76 5.71
N ALA A 587 29.10 37.15 4.43
CA ALA A 587 27.92 37.30 3.59
C ALA A 587 28.14 36.64 2.23
N SER A 588 27.25 35.73 1.80
CA SER A 588 27.42 34.99 0.53
C SER A 588 26.30 35.22 -0.48
N GLY A 589 25.21 35.89 -0.09
CA GLY A 589 24.01 36.06 -0.89
C GLY A 589 23.74 37.49 -1.34
N ILE A 590 23.47 38.42 -0.42
CA ILE A 590 22.98 39.78 -0.78
C ILE A 590 24.04 40.86 -0.53
N VAL A 591 24.18 41.82 -1.45
CA VAL A 591 24.90 43.08 -1.20
C VAL A 591 23.90 44.23 -1.18
N SER A 592 23.68 44.81 -0.01
CA SER A 592 22.76 45.94 0.18
C SER A 592 23.48 47.28 0.09
N PHE A 593 22.91 48.27 -0.58
CA PHE A 593 23.45 49.63 -0.63
C PHE A 593 22.33 50.67 -0.79
N TYR A 594 22.61 51.92 -0.39
CA TYR A 594 21.69 53.05 -0.56
C TYR A 594 21.85 53.71 -1.93
N SER A 595 20.73 54.13 -2.53
CA SER A 595 20.71 54.91 -3.76
C SER A 595 19.56 55.91 -3.71
N SER A 596 19.91 57.20 -3.75
CA SER A 596 18.97 58.31 -3.83
C SER A 596 18.44 58.52 -5.25
N TRP A 597 17.21 59.05 -5.41
CA TRP A 597 16.67 59.53 -6.69
C TRP A 597 17.33 60.81 -7.21
N THR A 598 17.98 61.59 -6.34
CA THR A 598 18.77 62.77 -6.75
C THR A 598 20.12 62.38 -7.35
N ASP A 599 20.58 61.16 -7.07
CA ASP A 599 21.82 60.62 -7.61
C ASP A 599 21.55 59.82 -8.88
N SER A 600 22.52 59.74 -9.79
CA SER A 600 22.42 58.80 -10.91
C SER A 600 22.42 57.37 -10.40
N LEU A 601 21.50 56.51 -10.90
CA LEU A 601 21.51 55.07 -10.61
C LEU A 601 22.93 54.48 -10.82
N PRO A 602 23.36 53.51 -9.98
CA PRO A 602 24.68 52.91 -10.09
C PRO A 602 24.96 52.41 -11.50
N ASN A 603 26.19 52.55 -11.98
CA ASN A 603 26.52 52.07 -13.32
C ASN A 603 26.39 50.55 -13.44
N LYS A 604 26.23 50.04 -14.67
CA LYS A 604 26.07 48.59 -14.91
C LYS A 604 27.29 47.77 -14.47
N GLU A 605 28.48 48.37 -14.47
CA GLU A 605 29.73 47.75 -14.04
C GLU A 605 29.74 47.44 -12.53
N TYR A 606 29.12 48.30 -11.72
CA TYR A 606 28.95 48.07 -10.29
C TYR A 606 28.03 46.87 -10.02
N PHE A 607 26.88 46.80 -10.68
CA PHE A 607 26.01 45.62 -10.62
C PHE A 607 26.73 44.36 -11.09
N ALA A 608 27.48 44.42 -12.20
CA ALA A 608 28.28 43.30 -12.69
C ALA A 608 29.34 42.85 -11.66
N SER A 609 29.95 43.77 -10.93
CA SER A 609 30.93 43.45 -9.88
C SER A 609 30.31 42.64 -8.73
N ILE A 610 29.08 42.97 -8.32
CA ILE A 610 28.33 42.23 -7.30
C ILE A 610 28.00 40.82 -7.84
N TYR A 611 27.41 40.74 -9.03
CA TYR A 611 27.05 39.45 -9.61
C TYR A 611 28.23 38.54 -9.87
N ASN A 612 29.41 39.04 -10.26
CA ASN A 612 30.58 38.20 -10.51
C ASN A 612 31.06 37.46 -9.24
N THR A 613 30.61 37.87 -8.06
CA THR A 613 30.94 37.24 -6.77
C THR A 613 29.91 36.21 -6.29
N GLY A 614 28.88 35.86 -7.08
CA GLY A 614 27.83 34.92 -6.63
C GLY A 614 26.70 35.58 -5.84
N ARG A 615 26.65 36.92 -5.81
CA ARG A 615 25.77 37.71 -4.95
C ARG A 615 24.75 38.52 -5.74
N ILE A 616 23.65 38.89 -5.09
CA ILE A 616 22.57 39.68 -5.68
C ILE A 616 22.49 41.05 -5.00
N PRO A 617 22.36 42.14 -5.78
CA PRO A 617 22.24 43.49 -5.26
C PRO A 617 20.86 43.71 -4.61
N MET A 618 20.84 44.38 -3.45
CA MET A 618 19.65 45.01 -2.88
C MET A 618 19.83 46.52 -2.88
N VAL A 619 19.00 47.21 -3.65
CA VAL A 619 18.99 48.68 -3.71
C VAL A 619 17.99 49.19 -2.68
N THR A 620 18.49 49.86 -1.64
CA THR A 620 17.64 50.70 -0.81
C THR A 620 17.39 51.99 -1.57
N TRP A 621 16.21 52.08 -2.16
CA TRP A 621 15.88 53.08 -3.17
C TRP A 621 15.10 54.23 -2.54
N GLU A 622 15.81 55.33 -2.33
CA GLU A 622 15.37 56.44 -1.50
C GLU A 622 14.79 57.57 -2.37
N PRO A 623 13.50 57.92 -2.21
CA PRO A 623 12.83 58.91 -3.06
C PRO A 623 13.13 60.35 -2.61
N TRP A 624 14.41 60.70 -2.46
CA TRP A 624 14.82 62.08 -2.18
C TRP A 624 14.43 62.99 -3.35
N ILE A 625 13.78 64.11 -3.01
CA ILE A 625 13.49 65.19 -3.95
C ILE A 625 14.57 66.25 -3.77
N SER A 626 15.13 66.77 -4.85
CA SER A 626 16.26 67.72 -4.84
C SER A 626 16.08 68.90 -3.87
N ASP A 627 17.17 69.22 -3.14
CA ASP A 627 17.29 70.40 -2.26
C ASP A 627 17.04 71.75 -2.95
N SER A 628 17.04 71.81 -4.29
CA SER A 628 16.92 73.07 -5.03
C SER A 628 15.49 73.52 -5.30
N LYS A 629 14.47 72.82 -4.77
CA LYS A 629 13.05 73.19 -4.90
C LYS A 629 12.41 73.27 -3.50
N GLU A 630 12.72 74.35 -2.77
CA GLU A 630 12.15 74.65 -1.45
C GLU A 630 10.60 74.54 -1.40
N ASP A 631 9.90 74.79 -2.52
CA ASP A 631 8.43 74.68 -2.61
C ASP A 631 7.89 73.23 -2.54
N LEU A 632 8.70 72.20 -2.87
CA LEU A 632 8.26 70.80 -2.91
C LEU A 632 8.36 70.07 -1.57
N HIS A 633 9.10 70.61 -0.58
CA HIS A 633 9.18 70.02 0.76
C HIS A 633 7.84 70.04 1.51
N SER A 634 6.86 70.83 1.04
CA SER A 634 5.50 70.88 1.60
C SER A 634 4.54 69.81 1.06
N ILE A 635 4.93 69.06 0.01
CA ILE A 635 4.08 68.07 -0.67
C ILE A 635 4.70 66.67 -0.53
N SER A 636 3.93 65.73 0.02
CA SER A 636 4.36 64.33 0.12
C SER A 636 4.79 63.74 -1.22
N VAL A 637 6.00 63.19 -1.30
CA VAL A 637 6.53 62.49 -2.48
C VAL A 637 5.58 61.38 -2.98
N PHE A 638 4.89 60.69 -2.07
CA PHE A 638 3.91 59.67 -2.42
C PHE A 638 2.69 60.25 -3.15
N SER A 639 2.27 61.47 -2.81
CA SER A 639 1.21 62.17 -3.53
C SER A 639 1.61 62.48 -4.98
N LEU A 640 2.84 62.96 -5.18
CA LEU A 640 3.40 63.25 -6.50
C LEU A 640 3.56 61.98 -7.35
N ILE A 641 4.01 60.88 -6.74
CA ILE A 641 4.04 59.57 -7.40
C ILE A 641 2.63 59.16 -7.82
N ASN A 642 1.64 59.24 -6.93
CA ASN A 642 0.26 58.87 -7.25
C ASN A 642 -0.34 59.69 -8.40
N GLN A 643 0.04 60.96 -8.52
CA GLN A 643 -0.36 61.87 -9.61
C GLN A 643 0.37 61.58 -10.94
N GLY A 644 1.45 60.81 -10.91
CA GLY A 644 2.22 60.40 -12.10
C GLY A 644 3.36 61.36 -12.47
N GLU A 645 3.70 62.33 -11.62
CA GLU A 645 4.76 63.33 -11.87
C GLU A 645 6.15 62.69 -12.07
N PHE A 646 6.37 61.50 -11.53
CA PHE A 646 7.62 60.74 -11.66
C PHE A 646 7.55 59.59 -12.68
N ASP A 647 6.45 59.43 -13.44
CA ASP A 647 6.27 58.26 -14.32
C ASP A 647 7.37 58.13 -15.40
N GLU A 648 7.90 59.24 -15.90
CA GLU A 648 9.00 59.24 -16.87
C GLU A 648 10.28 58.66 -16.25
N TYR A 649 10.70 59.19 -15.10
CA TYR A 649 11.83 58.68 -14.33
C TYR A 649 11.64 57.22 -13.91
N LEU A 650 10.46 56.85 -13.43
CA LEU A 650 10.13 55.47 -13.06
C LEU A 650 10.16 54.54 -14.27
N THR A 651 9.75 55.01 -15.46
CA THR A 651 9.81 54.24 -16.71
C THR A 651 11.25 54.02 -17.17
N GLU A 652 12.10 55.04 -17.10
CA GLU A 652 13.52 54.91 -17.43
C GLU A 652 14.25 53.99 -16.44
N SER A 653 13.98 54.16 -15.15
CA SER A 653 14.49 53.29 -14.09
C SER A 653 14.05 51.84 -14.29
N ALA A 654 12.78 51.61 -14.61
CA ALA A 654 12.26 50.27 -14.92
C ALA A 654 12.97 49.64 -16.12
N LYS A 655 13.20 50.38 -17.21
CA LYS A 655 13.97 49.89 -18.36
C LYS A 655 15.42 49.58 -17.99
N TYR A 656 16.02 50.41 -17.13
CA TYR A 656 17.37 50.21 -16.63
C TYR A 656 17.49 48.89 -15.87
N PHE A 657 16.63 48.67 -14.87
CA PHE A 657 16.64 47.45 -14.06
C PHE A 657 16.26 46.20 -14.89
N ALA A 658 15.31 46.31 -15.82
CA ALA A 658 14.99 45.21 -16.75
C ALA A 658 16.19 44.79 -17.60
N ALA A 659 17.01 45.74 -18.04
CA ALA A 659 18.19 45.50 -18.86
C ALA A 659 19.39 44.90 -18.09
N LEU A 660 19.26 44.66 -16.78
CA LEU A 660 20.27 43.91 -16.01
C LEU A 660 20.20 42.41 -16.29
N GLU A 661 19.03 41.89 -16.71
CA GLU A 661 18.83 40.46 -17.01
C GLU A 661 19.27 39.52 -15.86
N ARG A 662 19.28 40.03 -14.63
CA ARG A 662 19.69 39.34 -13.40
C ARG A 662 18.85 39.84 -12.24
N PRO A 663 18.60 39.02 -11.19
CA PRO A 663 17.74 39.46 -10.11
C PRO A 663 18.30 40.67 -9.36
N VAL A 664 17.43 41.50 -8.82
CA VAL A 664 17.77 42.65 -7.97
C VAL A 664 16.65 42.87 -6.97
N LEU A 665 16.99 43.10 -5.71
CA LEU A 665 16.01 43.47 -4.70
C LEU A 665 15.91 44.99 -4.66
N ILE A 666 14.69 45.52 -4.57
CA ILE A 666 14.45 46.95 -4.37
C ILE A 666 13.68 47.12 -3.05
N ARG A 667 14.35 47.76 -2.10
CA ARG A 667 13.78 48.22 -0.84
C ARG A 667 13.40 49.69 -0.99
N PHE A 668 12.20 49.92 -1.54
CA PHE A 668 11.71 51.24 -1.87
C PHE A 668 11.17 51.96 -0.64
N ALA A 669 11.62 53.20 -0.40
CA ALA A 669 11.19 54.05 0.70
C ALA A 669 11.15 53.29 2.04
N HIS A 670 12.31 52.74 2.43
CA HIS A 670 12.43 51.99 3.68
C HIS A 670 12.03 52.85 4.87
N GLU A 671 11.58 52.18 5.93
CA GLU A 671 11.25 52.81 7.20
C GLU A 671 10.27 53.97 7.04
N VAL A 672 9.19 53.72 6.29
CA VAL A 672 8.17 54.74 5.94
C VAL A 672 7.55 55.46 7.15
N ASP A 673 7.59 54.85 8.33
CA ASP A 673 7.11 55.41 9.60
C ASP A 673 8.24 55.95 10.51
N ASN A 674 9.47 56.03 10.02
CA ASN A 674 10.62 56.60 10.74
C ASN A 674 10.73 58.11 10.51
N PRO A 675 10.53 58.95 11.54
CA PRO A 675 10.51 60.40 11.41
C PRO A 675 11.86 61.02 11.01
N PHE A 676 12.95 60.23 10.95
CA PHE A 676 14.25 60.71 10.47
C PHE A 676 14.34 60.86 8.95
N TYR A 677 13.40 60.29 8.18
CA TYR A 677 13.37 60.45 6.73
C TYR A 677 12.34 61.51 6.28
N PRO A 678 12.64 62.32 5.26
CA PRO A 678 11.75 63.39 4.80
C PRO A 678 10.44 62.86 4.19
N TRP A 679 10.41 61.61 3.74
CA TRP A 679 9.17 60.96 3.28
C TRP A 679 8.27 60.44 4.42
N SER A 680 8.64 60.65 5.68
CA SER A 680 7.91 60.21 6.88
C SER A 680 7.44 61.38 7.78
N GLU A 681 7.53 62.64 7.32
CA GLU A 681 7.18 63.81 8.16
C GLU A 681 5.76 63.73 8.74
N GLU A 682 5.66 64.03 10.05
CA GLU A 682 4.42 63.93 10.82
C GLU A 682 3.37 64.91 10.30
N GLY A 683 2.31 64.37 9.66
CA GLY A 683 1.14 65.13 9.19
C GLY A 683 0.98 65.25 7.67
N SER A 684 1.96 64.83 6.85
CA SER A 684 1.90 64.93 5.37
C SER A 684 1.67 63.58 4.65
N VAL A 685 1.73 62.45 5.36
CA VAL A 685 1.61 61.10 4.78
C VAL A 685 0.41 60.34 5.35
N SER A 686 -0.53 59.93 4.50
CA SER A 686 -1.53 58.93 4.87
C SER A 686 -1.01 57.53 4.52
N PRO A 687 -1.27 56.49 5.33
CA PRO A 687 -0.90 55.12 4.97
C PRO A 687 -1.44 54.69 3.61
N GLN A 688 -2.63 55.18 3.24
CA GLN A 688 -3.22 54.92 1.93
C GLN A 688 -2.41 55.53 0.78
N ASN A 689 -1.84 56.73 0.97
CA ASN A 689 -1.03 57.40 -0.06
C ASN A 689 0.24 56.61 -0.35
N PHE A 690 0.93 56.12 0.68
CA PHE A 690 2.08 55.23 0.51
C PHE A 690 1.69 53.93 -0.20
N LYS A 691 0.62 53.25 0.24
CA LYS A 691 0.13 52.01 -0.40
C LYS A 691 -0.11 52.21 -1.89
N ASN A 692 -0.80 53.29 -2.26
CA ASN A 692 -1.07 53.63 -3.65
C ASN A 692 0.23 53.91 -4.43
N ALA A 693 1.18 54.65 -3.83
CA ALA A 693 2.43 55.01 -4.49
C ALA A 693 3.30 53.78 -4.73
N PHE A 694 3.44 52.91 -3.73
CA PHE A 694 4.14 51.64 -3.84
C PHE A 694 3.54 50.77 -4.96
N ARG A 695 2.21 50.61 -4.99
CA ARG A 695 1.51 49.88 -6.05
C ARG A 695 1.73 50.50 -7.43
N ARG A 696 1.74 51.84 -7.54
CA ARG A 696 2.02 52.52 -8.80
C ARG A 696 3.43 52.24 -9.29
N VAL A 697 4.45 52.42 -8.45
CA VAL A 697 5.85 52.14 -8.77
C VAL A 697 6.03 50.70 -9.27
N VAL A 698 5.51 49.72 -8.52
CA VAL A 698 5.53 48.31 -8.90
C VAL A 698 4.83 48.07 -10.24
N SER A 699 3.68 48.71 -10.48
CA SER A 699 2.94 48.54 -11.73
C SER A 699 3.68 49.13 -12.94
N VAL A 700 4.32 50.30 -12.81
CA VAL A 700 5.18 50.89 -13.86
C VAL A 700 6.32 49.93 -14.21
N PHE A 701 7.02 49.40 -13.21
CA PHE A 701 8.11 48.45 -13.41
C PHE A 701 7.65 47.17 -14.12
N ARG A 702 6.56 46.56 -13.63
CA ARG A 702 5.99 45.34 -14.20
C ARG A 702 5.49 45.56 -15.63
N ASN A 703 4.95 46.73 -15.96
CA ASN A 703 4.50 47.10 -17.30
C ASN A 703 5.65 47.28 -18.30
N GLN A 704 6.83 47.71 -17.85
CA GLN A 704 8.03 47.81 -18.69
C GLN A 704 8.79 46.48 -18.83
N GLY A 705 8.38 45.44 -18.10
CA GLY A 705 8.99 44.11 -18.15
C GLY A 705 10.11 43.87 -17.13
N ALA A 706 10.28 44.74 -16.13
CA ALA A 706 11.26 44.60 -15.06
C ALA A 706 10.84 43.55 -14.01
N ARG A 707 10.76 42.28 -14.42
CA ARG A 707 10.32 41.14 -13.59
C ARG A 707 11.46 40.49 -12.79
N ASN A 708 12.70 40.86 -13.08
CA ASN A 708 13.87 40.53 -12.29
C ASN A 708 13.98 41.33 -10.98
N VAL A 709 12.99 42.18 -10.67
CA VAL A 709 12.94 43.01 -9.47
C VAL A 709 12.09 42.34 -8.40
N THR A 710 12.69 42.09 -7.24
CA THR A 710 12.02 41.63 -6.02
C THR A 710 11.76 42.82 -5.10
N TRP A 711 10.51 43.02 -4.70
CA TRP A 711 10.09 44.19 -3.91
C TRP A 711 10.10 43.89 -2.41
N VAL A 712 10.87 44.69 -1.66
CA VAL A 712 11.00 44.60 -0.21
C VAL A 712 10.25 45.75 0.45
N TYR A 713 9.19 45.44 1.21
CA TYR A 713 8.49 46.41 2.05
C TYR A 713 9.06 46.39 3.46
N ASN A 714 9.59 47.51 3.94
CA ASN A 714 10.31 47.58 5.23
C ASN A 714 9.71 48.67 6.12
N PRO A 715 8.84 48.36 7.09
CA PRO A 715 8.45 49.30 8.13
C PRO A 715 9.59 49.48 9.16
N TRP A 716 9.56 50.58 9.92
CA TRP A 716 10.46 50.84 11.03
C TRP A 716 9.97 50.20 12.33
N LYS A 717 8.66 50.32 12.64
CA LYS A 717 8.04 49.70 13.83
C LYS A 717 7.12 48.55 13.45
N ALA A 718 7.04 47.53 14.33
CA ALA A 718 6.09 46.44 14.18
C ALA A 718 4.63 46.92 14.06
N SER A 719 4.26 47.99 14.77
CA SER A 719 2.92 48.57 14.69
C SER A 719 2.54 49.13 13.31
N ALA A 720 3.54 49.55 12.53
CA ALA A 720 3.35 50.12 11.20
C ALA A 720 3.22 49.06 10.10
N LEU A 721 3.59 47.80 10.40
CA LEU A 721 3.56 46.69 9.47
C LEU A 721 2.18 46.57 8.79
N ASP A 722 1.10 46.47 9.58
CA ASP A 722 -0.28 46.38 9.06
C ASP A 722 -0.78 47.71 8.47
N GLN A 723 -0.36 48.82 9.08
CA GLN A 723 -0.85 50.15 8.74
C GLN A 723 -0.44 50.54 7.31
N TYR A 724 0.80 50.26 6.91
CA TYR A 724 1.37 50.69 5.64
C TYR A 724 1.53 49.57 4.60
N TYR A 725 1.18 48.32 4.92
CA TYR A 725 1.30 47.18 3.99
C TYR A 725 0.57 47.40 2.64
N PRO A 726 1.28 47.43 1.50
CA PRO A 726 0.70 47.69 0.16
C PRO A 726 -0.16 46.57 -0.46
N GLY A 727 -0.06 45.34 0.07
CA GLY A 727 -0.80 44.17 -0.39
C GLY A 727 0.09 43.03 -0.90
N ASP A 728 -0.44 41.81 -0.81
CA ASP A 728 0.32 40.58 -1.10
C ASP A 728 0.75 40.41 -2.55
N ASP A 729 0.05 41.06 -3.48
CA ASP A 729 0.30 40.97 -4.91
C ASP A 729 1.47 41.87 -5.37
N VAL A 730 1.91 42.81 -4.55
CA VAL A 730 2.96 43.79 -4.88
C VAL A 730 4.17 43.74 -3.94
N VAL A 731 4.07 43.08 -2.79
CA VAL A 731 5.18 42.86 -1.85
C VAL A 731 5.68 41.44 -1.97
N ASP A 732 6.97 41.27 -2.26
CA ASP A 732 7.60 39.96 -2.34
C ASP A 732 8.21 39.55 -0.99
N TRP A 733 8.88 40.48 -0.31
CA TRP A 733 9.53 40.26 0.98
C TRP A 733 9.15 41.35 2.00
N ILE A 734 9.06 40.98 3.27
CA ILE A 734 8.91 41.93 4.38
C ILE A 734 10.29 42.16 5.00
N GLY A 735 10.77 43.40 4.91
CA GLY A 735 12.01 43.86 5.53
C GLY A 735 11.79 44.24 6.99
N VAL A 736 12.76 43.90 7.84
CA VAL A 736 12.83 44.32 9.24
C VAL A 736 14.22 44.89 9.51
N THR A 737 14.27 46.12 10.03
CA THR A 737 15.51 46.72 10.54
C THR A 737 15.66 46.31 12.01
N LEU A 738 16.77 45.67 12.36
CA LEU A 738 17.01 45.13 13.70
C LEU A 738 18.43 45.47 14.19
N LEU A 739 18.56 46.67 14.75
CA LEU A 739 19.81 47.23 15.26
C LEU A 739 19.76 47.35 16.79
N ASP A 740 20.67 46.67 17.49
CA ASP A 740 20.90 46.87 18.93
C ASP A 740 21.97 47.95 19.13
N TYR A 741 21.55 49.16 19.48
CA TYR A 741 22.47 50.29 19.75
C TYR A 741 23.26 50.14 21.06
N GLY A 742 23.04 49.07 21.84
CA GLY A 742 23.76 48.79 23.06
C GLY A 742 23.58 49.89 24.12
N PRO A 743 24.54 50.04 25.06
CA PRO A 743 24.42 51.01 26.15
C PRO A 743 24.42 52.46 25.69
N HIS A 744 24.84 52.75 24.44
CA HIS A 744 24.97 54.10 23.90
C HIS A 744 23.65 54.90 23.91
N LEU A 745 22.50 54.24 23.77
CA LEU A 745 21.19 54.91 23.72
C LEU A 745 20.32 54.75 24.96
N GLN A 746 20.37 53.61 25.65
CA GLN A 746 19.39 53.26 26.68
C GLN A 746 19.98 52.57 27.92
N ASN A 747 21.29 52.68 28.15
CA ASN A 747 21.99 52.07 29.31
C ASN A 747 21.83 50.53 29.41
N ARG A 748 21.35 49.86 28.35
CA ARG A 748 21.23 48.39 28.25
C ARG A 748 21.30 47.93 26.79
N SER A 749 21.79 46.71 26.57
CA SER A 749 21.65 45.99 25.29
C SER A 749 20.33 45.21 25.24
N TYR A 750 19.72 45.14 24.07
CA TYR A 750 18.53 44.32 23.83
C TYR A 750 18.91 42.98 23.21
N SER A 751 18.28 41.88 23.63
CA SER A 751 18.44 40.61 22.93
C SER A 751 17.71 40.60 21.59
N PHE A 752 18.16 39.76 20.65
CA PHE A 752 17.49 39.55 19.36
C PHE A 752 15.97 39.29 19.51
N ASN A 753 15.59 38.47 20.49
CA ASN A 753 14.18 38.11 20.70
C ASN A 753 13.34 39.31 21.16
N GLU A 754 13.88 40.18 22.01
CA GLU A 754 13.16 41.39 22.45
C GLU A 754 12.89 42.35 21.29
N LEU A 755 13.81 42.42 20.32
CA LEU A 755 13.66 43.27 19.13
C LEU A 755 12.73 42.65 18.08
N TYR A 756 12.82 41.34 17.85
CA TYR A 756 12.08 40.67 16.77
C TYR A 756 10.68 40.18 17.16
N ALA A 757 10.45 39.78 18.42
CA ALA A 757 9.16 39.20 18.84
C ALA A 757 7.92 40.05 18.50
N PRO A 758 7.94 41.40 18.64
CA PRO A 758 6.80 42.23 18.24
C PRO A 758 6.48 42.16 16.73
N PHE A 759 7.49 41.98 15.88
CA PHE A 759 7.29 41.76 14.44
C PHE A 759 6.73 40.36 14.20
N HIS A 760 7.31 39.33 14.82
CA HIS A 760 6.83 37.95 14.70
C HIS A 760 5.34 37.82 15.02
N GLU A 761 4.88 38.39 16.15
CA GLU A 761 3.47 38.33 16.57
C GLU A 761 2.49 38.89 15.51
N ARG A 762 2.93 39.88 14.72
CA ARG A 762 2.12 40.46 13.63
C ARG A 762 2.31 39.72 12.30
N LEU A 763 3.50 39.19 12.04
CA LEU A 763 3.81 38.41 10.84
C LEU A 763 2.99 37.11 10.74
N ILE A 764 2.45 36.60 11.85
CA ILE A 764 1.48 35.49 11.87
C ILE A 764 0.29 35.77 10.93
N ALA A 765 -0.09 37.05 10.73
CA ALA A 765 -1.18 37.44 9.83
C ALA A 765 -0.82 37.41 8.34
N TYR A 766 0.45 37.18 7.98
CA TYR A 766 0.96 37.16 6.61
C TYR A 766 1.60 35.80 6.29
N PRO A 767 0.83 34.70 6.35
CA PRO A 767 1.38 33.37 6.15
C PRO A 767 1.99 33.24 4.75
N GLY A 768 3.23 32.72 4.68
CA GLY A 768 3.94 32.48 3.42
C GLY A 768 4.76 33.66 2.89
N LYS A 769 4.83 34.80 3.60
CA LYS A 769 5.75 35.89 3.26
C LYS A 769 7.13 35.65 3.85
N HIS A 770 8.17 35.82 3.03
CA HIS A 770 9.56 35.76 3.46
C HIS A 770 9.96 37.03 4.21
N VAL A 771 10.68 36.86 5.31
CA VAL A 771 11.22 37.99 6.08
C VAL A 771 12.71 38.13 5.82
N ILE A 772 13.13 39.36 5.51
CA ILE A 772 14.54 39.75 5.45
C ILE A 772 14.84 40.70 6.60
N LEU A 773 15.84 40.37 7.41
CA LEU A 773 16.44 41.34 8.31
C LEU A 773 17.30 42.27 7.46
N ALA A 774 16.68 43.32 6.92
CA ALA A 774 17.27 44.19 5.90
C ALA A 774 18.48 44.97 6.43
N GLU A 775 18.55 45.16 7.75
CA GLU A 775 19.71 45.64 8.49
C GLU A 775 19.75 44.94 9.84
N MET A 776 20.87 44.30 10.15
CA MET A 776 21.09 43.61 11.42
C MET A 776 22.47 43.96 11.97
N GLY A 777 22.52 44.35 13.24
CA GLY A 777 23.74 44.79 13.89
C GLY A 777 23.58 44.91 15.40
N THR A 778 24.69 44.82 16.12
CA THR A 778 24.72 45.05 17.58
C THR A 778 25.98 45.80 17.97
N LEU A 779 25.81 46.80 18.85
CA LEU A 779 26.87 47.52 19.54
C LEU A 779 27.10 46.97 20.96
N SER A 780 26.56 45.80 21.30
CA SER A 780 26.82 45.12 22.58
C SER A 780 28.30 44.81 22.77
N GLU A 781 28.75 44.73 24.03
CA GLU A 781 30.15 44.41 24.39
C GLU A 781 30.58 43.02 23.92
N ASP A 782 29.67 42.03 23.93
CA ASP A 782 29.92 40.65 23.47
C ASP A 782 29.11 40.34 22.19
N ARG A 783 29.53 40.96 21.08
CA ARG A 783 28.88 40.85 19.76
C ARG A 783 28.74 39.40 19.28
N SER A 784 29.78 38.58 19.47
CA SER A 784 29.81 37.18 19.03
C SER A 784 28.76 36.33 19.75
N LYS A 785 28.60 36.53 21.07
CA LYS A 785 27.56 35.83 21.85
C LYS A 785 26.16 36.29 21.48
N TRP A 786 25.97 37.58 21.24
CA TRP A 786 24.68 38.11 20.79
C TRP A 786 24.26 37.50 19.45
N LEU A 787 25.17 37.44 18.48
CA LEU A 787 24.95 36.83 17.17
C LEU A 787 24.66 35.32 17.27
N SER A 788 25.42 34.58 18.08
CA SER A 788 25.15 33.15 18.31
C SER A 788 23.74 32.90 18.87
N ASN A 789 23.28 33.73 19.80
CA ASN A 789 21.94 33.63 20.37
C ASN A 789 20.85 34.02 19.35
N ALA A 790 21.12 35.01 18.50
CA ALA A 790 20.25 35.38 17.40
C ALA A 790 20.06 34.21 16.43
N PHE A 791 21.15 33.58 15.97
CA PHE A 791 21.10 32.43 15.05
C PHE A 791 20.35 31.23 15.62
N SER A 792 20.56 30.90 16.90
CA SER A 792 19.76 29.86 17.58
C SER A 792 18.27 30.24 17.63
N SER A 793 17.95 31.51 17.89
CA SER A 793 16.56 31.96 17.94
C SER A 793 15.89 31.92 16.56
N ILE A 794 16.61 32.31 15.51
CA ILE A 794 16.14 32.21 14.12
C ILE A 794 15.85 30.74 13.77
N TYR A 795 16.80 29.83 14.03
CA TYR A 795 16.67 28.41 13.69
C TYR A 795 15.55 27.71 14.46
N GLU A 796 15.40 27.99 15.76
CA GLU A 796 14.48 27.25 16.64
C GLU A 796 13.08 27.87 16.73
N ARG A 797 12.95 29.20 16.56
CA ARG A 797 11.72 29.94 16.89
C ARG A 797 11.15 30.79 15.76
N TYR A 798 11.96 31.26 14.81
CA TYR A 798 11.54 32.21 13.78
C TYR A 798 11.89 31.75 12.36
N PRO A 799 11.32 30.62 11.90
CA PRO A 799 11.62 30.04 10.59
C PRO A 799 11.15 30.89 9.40
N GLU A 800 10.35 31.94 9.63
CA GLU A 800 9.95 32.90 8.59
C GLU A 800 11.10 33.82 8.12
N ILE A 801 12.16 33.97 8.94
CA ILE A 801 13.35 34.74 8.58
C ILE A 801 14.15 33.94 7.54
N SER A 802 14.11 34.45 6.31
CA SER A 802 14.72 33.80 5.13
C SER A 802 16.03 34.47 4.73
N ALA A 803 16.25 35.74 5.10
CA ALA A 803 17.53 36.40 4.90
C ALA A 803 17.91 37.33 6.07
N LEU A 804 19.19 37.58 6.22
CA LEU A 804 19.73 38.62 7.09
C LEU A 804 20.86 39.39 6.42
N ILE A 805 20.89 40.70 6.64
CA ILE A 805 21.89 41.61 6.08
C ILE A 805 22.67 42.22 7.24
N PHE A 806 23.96 41.89 7.32
CA PHE A 806 24.85 42.49 8.30
C PHE A 806 25.13 43.94 7.93
N PHE A 807 24.84 44.85 8.86
CA PHE A 807 25.13 46.27 8.69
C PHE A 807 26.62 46.54 8.96
N GLN A 808 27.49 46.05 8.08
CA GLN A 808 28.95 46.00 8.25
C GLN A 808 29.61 47.34 7.88
N SER A 809 29.37 48.39 8.69
CA SER A 809 29.96 49.72 8.51
C SER A 809 30.60 50.25 9.79
N ASP A 810 31.80 50.82 9.68
CA ASP A 810 32.49 51.56 10.75
C ASP A 810 32.26 53.08 10.67
N LYS A 811 31.49 53.54 9.68
CA LYS A 811 31.24 54.94 9.35
C LYS A 811 29.75 55.29 9.29
N ASP A 812 28.94 54.77 10.21
CA ASP A 812 27.53 55.13 10.26
C ASP A 812 27.33 56.50 10.94
N GLN A 813 26.77 57.46 10.20
CA GLN A 813 26.50 58.83 10.64
C GLN A 813 25.12 59.01 11.27
N ASN A 814 24.26 57.98 11.23
CA ASN A 814 22.92 58.02 11.80
C ASN A 814 22.97 57.83 13.31
N ILE A 815 23.48 58.84 14.02
CA ILE A 815 23.62 58.86 15.48
C ILE A 815 22.28 59.30 16.10
N PRO A 816 21.60 58.43 16.87
CA PRO A 816 20.31 58.80 17.43
C PRO A 816 20.42 59.88 18.53
N PRO A 817 19.35 60.65 18.78
CA PRO A 817 19.35 61.70 19.79
C PRO A 817 19.67 61.15 21.19
N GLY A 818 20.73 61.67 21.83
CA GLY A 818 21.13 61.29 23.20
C GLY A 818 22.47 60.55 23.31
N VAL A 819 23.11 60.20 22.19
CA VAL A 819 24.48 59.68 22.15
C VAL A 819 25.46 60.84 21.97
N SER A 820 26.29 61.14 22.97
CA SER A 820 27.36 62.14 22.89
C SER A 820 28.75 61.48 22.79
N ASP A 821 29.69 62.12 22.08
CA ASP A 821 31.12 61.76 21.95
C ASP A 821 31.52 60.66 20.95
N VAL A 822 30.71 60.39 19.91
CA VAL A 822 31.10 59.54 18.76
C VAL A 822 30.78 60.23 17.44
N GLU A 823 31.76 60.30 16.53
CA GLU A 823 31.61 60.87 15.18
C GLU A 823 30.91 59.89 14.21
N PHE A 824 31.09 58.58 14.46
CA PHE A 824 30.48 57.49 13.71
C PHE A 824 30.16 56.30 14.63
N LEU A 825 29.07 55.58 14.36
CA LEU A 825 28.79 54.29 14.99
C LEU A 825 29.52 53.17 14.26
N ASN A 826 30.23 52.32 15.02
CA ASN A 826 30.99 51.20 14.47
C ASN A 826 30.29 49.86 14.66
N TRP A 827 29.59 49.45 13.62
CA TRP A 827 28.86 48.18 13.51
C TRP A 827 29.71 47.02 13.01
N SER A 828 30.98 47.27 12.62
CA SER A 828 31.83 46.26 12.01
C SER A 828 32.12 45.06 12.93
N ILE A 829 32.08 43.88 12.35
CA ILE A 829 32.42 42.60 12.99
C ILE A 829 33.90 42.28 12.71
N ASN A 830 34.73 42.29 13.75
CA ASN A 830 36.18 42.09 13.63
C ASN A 830 36.60 40.63 13.38
N ASN A 831 35.79 39.63 13.75
CA ASN A 831 36.10 38.19 13.59
C ASN A 831 35.06 37.49 12.69
N THR A 832 35.05 37.87 11.42
CA THR A 832 34.05 37.41 10.43
C THR A 832 34.07 35.89 10.25
N SER A 833 35.23 35.24 10.28
CA SER A 833 35.36 33.79 10.13
C SER A 833 34.69 33.02 11.29
N GLN A 834 34.76 33.53 12.53
CA GLN A 834 34.10 32.92 13.68
C GLN A 834 32.57 33.01 13.56
N VAL A 835 32.05 34.16 13.12
CA VAL A 835 30.61 34.36 12.92
C VAL A 835 30.10 33.51 11.74
N SER A 836 30.88 33.41 10.67
CA SER A 836 30.59 32.53 9.53
C SER A 836 30.54 31.04 9.93
N ALA A 837 31.44 30.60 10.82
CA ALA A 837 31.39 29.25 11.39
C ALA A 837 30.15 29.01 12.27
N LEU A 838 29.74 30.00 13.09
CA LEU A 838 28.52 29.92 13.90
C LEU A 838 27.24 29.84 13.05
N LEU A 839 27.22 30.52 11.91
CA LEU A 839 26.15 30.45 10.91
C LEU A 839 26.10 29.07 10.25
N SER A 840 27.25 28.60 9.75
CA SER A 840 27.37 27.34 9.00
C SER A 840 27.12 26.09 9.85
N ASP A 841 27.24 26.17 11.18
CA ASP A 841 26.83 25.11 12.11
C ASP A 841 25.32 24.85 12.08
N LYS A 842 24.51 25.88 11.79
CA LYS A 842 23.05 25.84 11.89
C LYS A 842 22.32 25.95 10.57
N PHE A 843 22.91 26.60 9.57
CA PHE A 843 22.27 26.91 8.30
C PHE A 843 23.12 26.47 7.10
N ASP A 844 22.45 26.01 6.05
CA ASP A 844 23.04 25.84 4.73
C ASP A 844 23.08 27.22 4.05
N VAL A 845 24.26 27.83 4.03
CA VAL A 845 24.43 29.21 3.55
C VAL A 845 24.58 29.20 2.03
N GLN A 846 23.53 29.62 1.33
CA GLN A 846 23.44 29.50 -0.11
C GLN A 846 24.20 30.61 -0.86
N GLN A 847 24.76 30.26 -2.02
CA GLN A 847 25.24 31.20 -3.03
C GLN A 847 24.32 31.12 -4.25
N TRP A 848 23.95 32.29 -4.79
CA TRP A 848 23.09 32.34 -5.96
C TRP A 848 23.91 32.17 -7.25
N SER A 849 23.28 31.59 -8.27
CA SER A 849 23.89 31.33 -9.56
C SER A 849 24.10 32.63 -10.35
N ASN A 850 25.27 32.78 -10.99
CA ASN A 850 25.61 33.95 -11.83
C ASN A 850 24.94 33.94 -13.22
N GLN A 851 23.91 33.12 -13.41
CA GLN A 851 23.28 32.92 -14.72
C GLN A 851 22.45 34.14 -15.16
N LEU A 852 22.50 34.44 -16.45
CA LEU A 852 21.65 35.44 -17.08
C LEU A 852 20.22 34.91 -17.24
N ILE A 853 19.24 35.75 -16.91
CA ILE A 853 17.80 35.57 -17.14
C ILE A 853 17.50 36.08 -18.56
N ASN A 854 17.04 35.20 -19.44
CA ASN A 854 16.74 35.58 -20.81
C ASN A 854 15.33 36.19 -20.90
N THR A 855 15.20 37.50 -20.72
CA THR A 855 13.92 38.23 -20.78
C THR A 855 13.49 38.58 -22.21
N ARG A 856 13.59 37.62 -23.15
CA ARG A 856 13.12 37.85 -24.52
C ARG A 856 11.64 38.25 -24.52
N LYS A 857 11.35 39.46 -25.01
CA LYS A 857 9.98 39.86 -25.34
C LYS A 857 9.45 38.92 -26.44
N PRO A 858 8.18 38.47 -26.37
CA PRO A 858 7.60 37.66 -27.43
C PRO A 858 7.57 38.47 -28.73
N ASN A 859 8.54 38.21 -29.61
CA ASN A 859 8.63 38.88 -30.91
C ASN A 859 7.85 38.06 -31.95
N GLY A 860 6.57 38.38 -32.07
CA GLY A 860 5.70 37.88 -33.14
C GLY A 860 4.66 36.84 -32.69
N ALA A 861 3.64 36.66 -33.51
CA ALA A 861 2.57 35.69 -33.29
C ALA A 861 3.11 34.25 -33.34
N PHE A 862 2.59 33.38 -32.47
CA PHE A 862 2.89 31.95 -32.51
C PHE A 862 2.48 31.38 -33.89
N LYS A 863 3.36 30.59 -34.49
CA LYS A 863 3.23 30.15 -35.90
C LYS A 863 2.43 28.85 -36.09
N LYS A 864 2.19 28.11 -35.01
CA LYS A 864 1.59 26.77 -35.04
C LYS A 864 0.06 26.88 -34.90
N GLN A 865 -0.69 26.07 -35.63
CA GLN A 865 -2.16 26.06 -35.53
C GLN A 865 -2.60 25.25 -34.30
N PRO A 866 -3.64 25.70 -33.58
CA PRO A 866 -4.20 24.95 -32.46
C PRO A 866 -4.84 23.65 -32.95
N MET A 867 -4.59 22.55 -32.24
CA MET A 867 -5.38 21.34 -32.39
C MET A 867 -6.78 21.58 -31.83
N ASP A 868 -7.79 21.10 -32.55
CA ASP A 868 -9.16 21.02 -32.07
C ASP A 868 -9.29 19.78 -31.19
N VAL A 869 -9.31 19.96 -29.87
CA VAL A 869 -9.28 18.88 -28.89
C VAL A 869 -10.52 18.93 -28.02
N SER A 870 -11.29 17.84 -28.03
CA SER A 870 -12.43 17.64 -27.15
C SER A 870 -12.40 16.20 -26.63
N GLY A 871 -12.04 16.05 -25.35
CA GLY A 871 -11.73 14.74 -24.80
C GLY A 871 -11.93 14.61 -23.29
N ILE A 872 -11.51 13.47 -22.78
CA ILE A 872 -11.64 13.12 -21.36
C ILE A 872 -10.27 12.84 -20.72
N THR A 873 -9.98 13.47 -19.58
CA THR A 873 -8.82 13.12 -18.76
C THR A 873 -9.10 11.83 -17.99
N TYR A 874 -8.39 10.77 -18.37
CA TYR A 874 -8.59 9.41 -17.89
C TYR A 874 -7.46 8.97 -16.95
N ASN A 875 -7.49 9.46 -15.70
CA ASN A 875 -6.48 9.13 -14.67
C ASN A 875 -6.96 8.06 -13.67
N LYS A 876 -8.04 7.34 -13.98
CA LYS A 876 -8.54 6.22 -13.18
C LYS A 876 -7.44 5.19 -12.95
N ALA A 877 -7.28 4.77 -11.68
CA ALA A 877 -6.31 3.79 -11.21
C ALA A 877 -4.82 4.08 -11.50
N HIS A 878 -4.41 5.27 -11.94
CA HIS A 878 -3.02 5.54 -12.38
C HIS A 878 -1.95 5.02 -11.40
N GLN A 879 -2.09 5.28 -10.09
CA GLN A 879 -1.24 4.71 -9.04
C GLN A 879 -1.86 3.45 -8.41
N TRP A 880 -1.70 2.30 -9.08
CA TRP A 880 -2.41 1.06 -8.75
C TRP A 880 -2.26 0.57 -7.30
N PHE A 881 -1.10 0.79 -6.66
CA PHE A 881 -0.81 0.32 -5.31
C PHE A 881 -1.40 1.23 -4.21
N ARG A 882 -1.95 2.38 -4.59
CA ARG A 882 -2.61 3.35 -3.69
C ARG A 882 -4.09 3.55 -4.00
N ASN A 883 -4.59 2.90 -5.05
CA ASN A 883 -5.95 3.13 -5.57
C ASN A 883 -6.89 2.00 -5.14
N VAL A 884 -8.15 2.36 -4.90
CA VAL A 884 -9.20 1.38 -4.60
C VAL A 884 -9.70 0.68 -5.87
N HIS A 885 -9.52 1.32 -7.03
CA HIS A 885 -9.87 0.77 -8.32
C HIS A 885 -8.66 0.13 -8.99
N SER A 886 -8.86 -1.08 -9.47
CA SER A 886 -8.00 -1.71 -10.45
C SER A 886 -8.59 -1.57 -11.84
N LEU A 887 -7.72 -1.39 -12.81
CA LEU A 887 -8.13 -1.19 -14.19
C LEU A 887 -7.91 -2.48 -14.96
N ASN A 888 -8.98 -3.28 -15.09
CA ASN A 888 -8.99 -4.39 -16.03
C ASN A 888 -9.49 -3.91 -17.39
N ARG A 889 -9.19 -4.69 -18.42
CA ARG A 889 -9.60 -4.42 -19.79
C ARG A 889 -11.10 -4.19 -19.97
N ARG A 890 -11.95 -4.95 -19.28
CA ARG A 890 -13.41 -4.81 -19.38
C ARG A 890 -13.89 -3.45 -18.89
N VAL A 891 -13.38 -2.98 -17.75
CA VAL A 891 -13.70 -1.66 -17.20
C VAL A 891 -13.23 -0.56 -18.16
N LEU A 892 -12.07 -0.73 -18.80
CA LEU A 892 -11.59 0.18 -19.85
C LEU A 892 -12.55 0.23 -21.04
N GLU A 893 -12.95 -0.93 -21.57
CA GLU A 893 -13.88 -1.03 -22.69
C GLU A 893 -15.25 -0.40 -22.34
N GLU A 894 -15.77 -0.65 -21.12
CA GLU A 894 -17.01 -0.07 -20.62
C GLU A 894 -16.92 1.46 -20.42
N ASP A 895 -15.81 1.96 -19.87
CA ASP A 895 -15.57 3.39 -19.71
C ASP A 895 -15.43 4.08 -21.07
N PHE A 896 -14.63 3.52 -21.98
CA PHE A 896 -14.38 4.10 -23.30
C PHE A 896 -15.61 4.05 -24.19
N ALA A 897 -16.45 3.01 -24.07
CA ALA A 897 -17.74 2.96 -24.74
C ALA A 897 -18.65 4.09 -24.26
N GLN A 898 -18.68 4.36 -22.95
CA GLN A 898 -19.46 5.46 -22.38
C GLN A 898 -18.91 6.83 -22.80
N ILE A 899 -17.59 7.02 -22.76
CA ILE A 899 -16.92 8.24 -23.23
C ILE A 899 -17.26 8.50 -24.70
N ARG A 900 -17.21 7.47 -25.56
CA ARG A 900 -17.63 7.57 -26.96
C ARG A 900 -19.11 7.86 -27.13
N SER A 901 -19.97 7.29 -26.28
CA SER A 901 -21.41 7.56 -26.32
C SER A 901 -21.74 9.02 -25.97
N LEU A 902 -20.88 9.70 -25.20
CA LEU A 902 -20.98 11.14 -24.92
C LEU A 902 -20.51 12.02 -26.09
N GLY A 903 -19.91 11.45 -27.13
CA GLY A 903 -19.37 12.18 -28.28
C GLY A 903 -17.85 12.40 -28.25
N PHE A 904 -17.16 11.96 -27.20
CA PHE A 904 -15.70 12.11 -27.09
C PHE A 904 -14.95 10.99 -27.82
N THR A 905 -13.87 11.35 -28.52
CA THR A 905 -13.01 10.38 -29.21
C THR A 905 -11.56 10.41 -28.74
N GLU A 906 -11.24 11.32 -27.81
CA GLU A 906 -9.88 11.55 -27.33
C GLU A 906 -9.82 11.45 -25.81
N ILE A 907 -8.70 10.95 -25.29
CA ILE A 907 -8.41 10.92 -23.86
C ILE A 907 -7.02 11.48 -23.57
N LYS A 908 -6.87 12.11 -22.41
CA LYS A 908 -5.56 12.45 -21.84
C LYS A 908 -5.22 11.43 -20.75
N ARG A 909 -4.02 10.84 -20.79
CA ARG A 909 -3.58 9.82 -19.83
C ARG A 909 -2.19 10.13 -19.31
N GLN A 910 -2.04 10.19 -17.99
CA GLN A 910 -0.74 10.25 -17.36
C GLN A 910 -0.02 8.89 -17.40
N GLY A 911 1.25 8.91 -17.78
CA GLY A 911 2.17 7.78 -17.82
C GLY A 911 3.62 8.21 -17.53
N PRO A 912 4.59 7.27 -17.53
CA PRO A 912 4.39 5.83 -17.66
C PRO A 912 3.68 5.21 -16.45
N GLY A 913 2.85 4.21 -16.71
CA GLY A 913 2.08 3.50 -15.69
C GLY A 913 1.88 2.02 -16.04
N MET A 914 1.59 1.20 -15.02
CA MET A 914 1.40 -0.24 -15.21
C MET A 914 0.26 -0.56 -16.20
N TYR A 915 -0.71 0.34 -16.35
CA TYR A 915 -1.90 0.12 -17.19
C TYR A 915 -1.75 0.60 -18.64
N ASP A 916 -0.62 1.22 -19.01
CA ASP A 916 -0.47 1.85 -20.33
C ASP A 916 -0.71 0.87 -21.48
N GLN A 917 -0.22 -0.37 -21.36
CA GLN A 917 -0.43 -1.40 -22.37
C GLN A 917 -1.92 -1.66 -22.62
N ASN A 918 -2.72 -1.78 -21.57
CA ASN A 918 -4.16 -1.99 -21.71
C ASN A 918 -4.86 -0.75 -22.23
N VAL A 919 -4.52 0.44 -21.71
CA VAL A 919 -5.12 1.72 -22.11
C VAL A 919 -4.89 1.96 -23.60
N LEU A 920 -3.64 1.83 -24.07
CA LEU A 920 -3.28 2.04 -25.48
C LEU A 920 -3.88 0.96 -26.38
N SER A 921 -3.85 -0.31 -25.98
CA SER A 921 -4.48 -1.38 -26.78
C SER A 921 -5.99 -1.18 -26.92
N VAL A 922 -6.70 -0.87 -25.83
CA VAL A 922 -8.16 -0.63 -25.89
C VAL A 922 -8.46 0.66 -26.66
N ALA A 923 -7.64 1.71 -26.51
CA ALA A 923 -7.77 2.92 -27.30
C ALA A 923 -7.63 2.63 -28.80
N GLN A 924 -6.65 1.82 -29.21
CA GLN A 924 -6.53 1.37 -30.60
C GLN A 924 -7.77 0.60 -31.08
N ASP A 925 -8.20 -0.41 -30.31
CA ASP A 925 -9.35 -1.27 -30.67
C ASP A 925 -10.66 -0.46 -30.79
N MET A 926 -10.80 0.59 -29.99
CA MET A 926 -11.98 1.47 -29.97
C MET A 926 -11.79 2.74 -30.79
N ASN A 927 -10.69 2.87 -31.55
CA ASN A 927 -10.34 4.03 -32.36
C ASN A 927 -10.40 5.36 -31.57
N MET A 928 -9.85 5.36 -30.36
CA MET A 928 -9.67 6.54 -29.52
C MET A 928 -8.24 7.08 -29.63
N LYS A 929 -8.11 8.40 -29.53
CA LYS A 929 -6.82 9.09 -29.51
C LYS A 929 -6.34 9.35 -28.09
N VAL A 930 -5.05 9.15 -27.83
CA VAL A 930 -4.44 9.27 -26.50
C VAL A 930 -3.42 10.41 -26.50
N HIS A 931 -3.67 11.44 -25.69
CA HIS A 931 -2.70 12.47 -25.35
C HIS A 931 -1.91 11.96 -24.14
N TYR A 932 -0.70 11.47 -24.41
CA TYR A 932 0.11 10.75 -23.42
C TYR A 932 0.94 11.75 -22.61
N ALA A 933 0.68 11.85 -21.32
CA ALA A 933 1.23 12.89 -20.44
C ALA A 933 2.33 12.35 -19.52
N PHE A 934 3.47 13.04 -19.46
CA PHE A 934 4.60 12.76 -18.58
C PHE A 934 4.63 13.75 -17.42
N TRP A 935 4.64 13.27 -16.19
CA TRP A 935 4.73 14.12 -15.01
C TRP A 935 6.16 14.65 -14.83
N LEU A 936 6.29 15.98 -14.77
CA LEU A 936 7.54 16.65 -14.46
C LEU A 936 7.55 17.04 -12.98
N GLU A 937 8.58 16.59 -12.26
CA GLU A 937 8.79 17.06 -10.89
C GLU A 937 9.42 18.46 -10.92
N PRO A 938 8.95 19.41 -10.09
CA PRO A 938 9.42 20.79 -10.11
C PRO A 938 10.82 20.98 -9.52
N ASP A 939 11.35 19.97 -8.82
CA ASP A 939 12.71 19.96 -8.29
C ASP A 939 13.73 19.66 -9.39
N SER A 940 14.68 20.58 -9.58
CA SER A 940 15.70 20.51 -10.64
C SER A 940 16.72 19.38 -10.47
N ILE A 941 16.81 18.75 -9.30
CA ILE A 941 17.81 17.71 -9.00
C ILE A 941 17.62 16.44 -9.86
N TYR A 942 16.38 16.04 -10.12
CA TYR A 942 16.07 14.74 -10.74
C TYR A 942 15.72 14.83 -12.24
N ILE A 943 15.71 16.04 -12.82
CA ILE A 943 15.16 16.23 -14.18
C ILE A 943 15.98 15.52 -15.28
N GLN A 944 17.28 15.30 -15.06
CA GLN A 944 18.13 14.67 -16.07
C GLN A 944 17.78 13.19 -16.25
N GLU A 945 17.53 12.49 -15.15
CA GLU A 945 17.06 11.10 -15.16
C GLU A 945 15.64 11.02 -15.75
N GLN A 946 14.74 11.93 -15.34
CA GLN A 946 13.38 11.99 -15.88
C GLN A 946 13.37 12.24 -17.40
N GLU A 947 14.23 13.13 -17.90
CA GLU A 947 14.32 13.37 -19.34
C GLU A 947 14.71 12.08 -20.09
N LEU A 948 15.71 11.34 -19.60
CA LEU A 948 16.13 10.08 -20.23
C LEU A 948 14.98 9.06 -20.28
N ASP A 949 14.26 8.91 -19.17
CA ASP A 949 13.11 8.00 -19.06
C ASP A 949 11.99 8.39 -20.03
N ILE A 950 11.68 9.69 -20.16
CA ILE A 950 10.70 10.20 -21.12
C ILE A 950 11.14 9.86 -22.56
N MET A 951 12.40 10.11 -22.90
CA MET A 951 12.92 9.85 -24.25
C MET A 951 12.89 8.37 -24.60
N ASP A 952 13.26 7.49 -23.66
CA ASP A 952 13.18 6.03 -23.85
C ASP A 952 11.73 5.59 -24.04
N ARG A 953 10.80 6.11 -23.23
CA ARG A 953 9.40 5.77 -23.37
C ARG A 953 8.79 6.22 -24.69
N VAL A 954 9.16 7.39 -25.19
CA VAL A 954 8.74 7.87 -26.52
C VAL A 954 9.33 6.97 -27.62
N ARG A 955 10.59 6.52 -27.51
CA ARG A 955 11.18 5.57 -28.49
C ARG A 955 10.40 4.25 -28.56
N GLU A 956 9.95 3.75 -27.43
CA GLU A 956 9.12 2.53 -27.35
C GLU A 956 7.75 2.73 -28.00
N LEU A 957 7.12 3.87 -27.76
CA LEU A 957 5.70 4.10 -28.06
C LEU A 957 5.44 4.90 -29.35
N LYS A 958 6.45 5.52 -29.99
CA LYS A 958 6.25 6.35 -31.21
C LYS A 958 5.55 5.64 -32.37
N ASN A 959 5.60 4.30 -32.43
CA ASN A 959 4.93 3.52 -33.46
C ASN A 959 3.45 3.24 -33.14
N ASP A 960 2.98 3.61 -31.95
CA ASP A 960 1.59 3.43 -31.52
C ASP A 960 0.67 4.49 -32.15
N ARG A 961 -0.26 4.05 -33.00
CA ARG A 961 -1.16 4.94 -33.76
C ARG A 961 -2.28 5.56 -32.93
N SER A 962 -2.51 5.08 -31.70
CA SER A 962 -3.49 5.70 -30.80
C SER A 962 -2.97 7.00 -30.21
N ILE A 963 -1.66 7.16 -30.05
CA ILE A 963 -1.06 8.35 -29.45
C ILE A 963 -1.21 9.54 -30.41
N ALA A 964 -1.82 10.62 -29.94
CA ALA A 964 -2.04 11.85 -30.69
C ALA A 964 -1.05 12.96 -30.34
N SER A 965 -0.57 13.02 -29.09
CA SER A 965 0.38 14.04 -28.64
C SER A 965 1.21 13.56 -27.44
N TRP A 966 2.35 14.22 -27.22
CA TRP A 966 3.19 14.07 -26.04
C TRP A 966 3.00 15.28 -25.12
N ASN A 967 2.40 15.08 -23.95
CA ASN A 967 2.12 16.16 -23.00
C ASN A 967 3.14 16.15 -21.86
N LEU A 968 3.60 17.32 -21.46
CA LEU A 968 4.42 17.55 -20.28
C LEU A 968 3.51 18.11 -19.18
N THR A 969 3.18 17.30 -18.19
CA THR A 969 2.25 17.66 -17.09
C THR A 969 2.99 17.96 -15.79
N GLY A 970 2.26 18.44 -14.78
CA GLY A 970 2.80 18.81 -13.46
C GLY A 970 2.74 20.31 -13.18
N ALA A 971 2.46 21.15 -14.19
CA ALA A 971 2.35 22.61 -14.04
C ALA A 971 3.56 23.20 -13.29
N VAL A 972 4.78 22.80 -13.68
CA VAL A 972 6.04 23.09 -12.98
C VAL A 972 6.21 24.58 -12.68
N PHE A 973 5.88 25.45 -13.63
CA PHE A 973 5.97 26.91 -13.47
C PHE A 973 5.10 27.44 -12.33
N ASN A 974 3.97 26.81 -12.04
CA ASN A 974 3.09 27.20 -10.92
C ASN A 974 3.59 26.70 -9.58
N GLN A 975 4.43 25.66 -9.56
CA GLN A 975 5.02 25.13 -8.33
C GLN A 975 6.29 25.88 -7.94
N ILE A 976 6.97 26.55 -8.90
CA ILE A 976 8.15 27.36 -8.63
C ILE A 976 7.86 28.45 -7.59
N ASP A 977 6.70 29.10 -7.69
CA ASP A 977 6.26 30.13 -6.73
C ASP A 977 6.11 29.61 -5.29
N LEU A 978 5.89 28.30 -5.12
CA LEU A 978 5.69 27.67 -3.82
C LEU A 978 6.99 27.11 -3.22
N LEU A 979 7.91 26.68 -4.08
CA LEU A 979 9.11 25.96 -3.67
C LEU A 979 10.33 26.86 -3.50
N TYR A 980 10.36 28.00 -4.18
CA TYR A 980 11.50 28.90 -4.22
C TYR A 980 11.14 30.29 -3.71
N ASP A 981 12.12 30.97 -3.10
CA ASP A 981 11.95 32.35 -2.70
C ASP A 981 11.80 33.27 -3.93
N PRO A 982 11.20 34.46 -3.80
CA PRO A 982 10.96 35.37 -4.92
C PRO A 982 12.15 35.69 -5.83
N VAL A 983 13.37 35.66 -5.32
CA VAL A 983 14.59 35.93 -6.10
C VAL A 983 14.96 34.70 -6.92
N GLU A 984 14.90 33.52 -6.32
CA GLU A 984 15.13 32.24 -6.99
C GLU A 984 14.04 31.89 -7.99
N ARG A 985 12.78 32.27 -7.75
CA ARG A 985 11.65 31.98 -8.66
C ARG A 985 11.95 32.39 -10.10
N VAL A 986 12.51 33.58 -10.30
CA VAL A 986 12.80 34.11 -11.63
C VAL A 986 13.94 33.31 -12.30
N ILE A 987 14.96 32.93 -11.54
CA ILE A 987 16.07 32.10 -12.03
C ILE A 987 15.56 30.70 -12.40
N GLN A 988 14.78 30.08 -11.51
CA GLN A 988 14.25 28.74 -11.70
C GLN A 988 13.25 28.69 -12.85
N ALA A 989 12.38 29.71 -12.99
CA ALA A 989 11.44 29.81 -14.11
C ALA A 989 12.15 29.90 -15.46
N ASP A 990 13.22 30.69 -15.57
CA ASP A 990 14.02 30.79 -16.79
C ASP A 990 14.80 29.50 -17.09
N TRP A 991 15.39 28.88 -16.06
CA TRP A 991 16.05 27.59 -16.20
C TRP A 991 15.08 26.51 -16.68
N TRP A 992 13.90 26.41 -16.06
CA TRP A 992 12.85 25.47 -16.45
C TRP A 992 12.34 25.75 -17.85
N ALA A 993 12.16 27.01 -18.25
CA ALA A 993 11.75 27.36 -19.59
C ALA A 993 12.76 26.88 -20.64
N ARG A 994 14.06 27.13 -20.43
CA ARG A 994 15.13 26.62 -21.32
C ARG A 994 15.13 25.10 -21.36
N ARG A 995 15.01 24.45 -20.20
CA ARG A 995 15.05 23.00 -20.08
C ARG A 995 13.88 22.31 -20.77
N VAL A 996 12.66 22.82 -20.58
CA VAL A 996 11.46 22.35 -21.29
C VAL A 996 11.59 22.59 -22.79
N ASN A 997 12.14 23.73 -23.22
CA ASN A 997 12.33 24.01 -24.64
C ASN A 997 13.30 23.02 -25.30
N GLU A 998 14.44 22.74 -24.65
CA GLU A 998 15.39 21.72 -25.11
C GLU A 998 14.76 20.33 -25.18
N MET A 999 13.98 19.97 -24.17
CA MET A 999 13.28 18.68 -24.10
C MET A 999 12.24 18.55 -25.22
N ALA A 1000 11.43 19.58 -25.46
CA ALA A 1000 10.48 19.62 -26.57
C ALA A 1000 11.18 19.50 -27.93
N GLY A 1001 12.31 20.18 -28.15
CA GLY A 1001 13.10 20.03 -29.37
C GLY A 1001 13.67 18.62 -29.58
N ARG A 1002 14.08 17.95 -28.49
CA ARG A 1002 14.51 16.53 -28.53
C ARG A 1002 13.35 15.59 -28.82
N LEU A 1003 12.17 15.84 -28.25
CA LEU A 1003 10.94 15.10 -28.56
C LEU A 1003 10.58 15.18 -30.05
N HIS A 1004 10.59 16.39 -30.64
CA HIS A 1004 10.39 16.56 -32.09
C HIS A 1004 11.44 15.82 -32.93
N SER A 1005 12.68 15.78 -32.46
CA SER A 1005 13.75 15.05 -33.15
C SER A 1005 13.53 13.53 -33.13
N LEU A 1006 12.87 13.00 -32.09
CA LEU A 1006 12.56 11.57 -31.94
C LEU A 1006 11.26 11.17 -32.65
N ASP A 1007 10.25 12.04 -32.61
CA ASP A 1007 8.92 11.84 -33.18
C ASP A 1007 8.40 13.14 -33.83
N PRO A 1008 8.77 13.40 -35.09
CA PRO A 1008 8.39 14.64 -35.78
C PRO A 1008 6.90 14.75 -36.13
N GLU A 1009 6.14 13.66 -36.05
CA GLU A 1009 4.73 13.62 -36.47
C GLU A 1009 3.78 14.11 -35.40
N ARG A 1010 4.14 13.99 -34.11
CA ARG A 1010 3.25 14.26 -32.99
C ARG A 1010 3.62 15.57 -32.29
N PRO A 1011 2.62 16.42 -31.98
CA PRO A 1011 2.84 17.65 -31.24
C PRO A 1011 3.20 17.38 -29.78
N VAL A 1012 3.99 18.29 -29.22
CA VAL A 1012 4.38 18.37 -27.82
C VAL A 1012 3.58 19.48 -27.14
N THR A 1013 2.88 19.14 -26.06
CA THR A 1013 2.06 20.08 -25.28
C THR A 1013 2.56 20.19 -23.84
N ILE A 1014 2.20 21.26 -23.13
CA ILE A 1014 2.58 21.45 -21.71
C ILE A 1014 1.46 22.08 -20.90
N ASP A 1015 1.33 21.64 -19.64
CA ASP A 1015 0.34 22.10 -18.68
C ASP A 1015 0.79 23.39 -17.97
N TYR A 1016 -0.12 24.38 -17.89
CA TYR A 1016 0.08 25.66 -17.21
C TYR A 1016 -1.22 26.16 -16.55
N LYS A 1017 -1.16 26.51 -15.26
CA LYS A 1017 -2.32 27.06 -14.52
C LYS A 1017 -2.34 28.59 -14.61
N LEU A 1018 -3.44 29.14 -15.11
CA LEU A 1018 -3.59 30.60 -15.30
C LEU A 1018 -4.25 31.25 -14.09
N GLY A 1019 -3.56 32.22 -13.49
CA GLY A 1019 -4.11 33.09 -12.43
C GLY A 1019 -4.75 34.38 -12.98
N VAL A 1020 -5.45 35.12 -12.11
CA VAL A 1020 -6.20 36.36 -12.44
C VAL A 1020 -5.31 37.46 -13.03
N SER A 1021 -4.03 37.53 -12.62
CA SER A 1021 -3.03 38.49 -13.10
C SER A 1021 -2.15 37.93 -14.25
N GLY A 1022 -2.38 36.68 -14.68
CA GLY A 1022 -1.35 35.78 -15.21
C GLY A 1022 -1.19 35.68 -16.72
N VAL A 1023 -2.02 36.34 -17.54
CA VAL A 1023 -1.92 36.21 -19.02
C VAL A 1023 -0.59 36.76 -19.54
N HIS A 1024 -0.15 37.90 -19.00
CA HIS A 1024 1.11 38.52 -19.43
C HIS A 1024 2.33 37.68 -19.05
N GLU A 1025 2.33 37.12 -17.84
CA GLU A 1025 3.37 36.22 -17.33
C GLU A 1025 3.45 34.93 -18.14
N PHE A 1026 2.29 34.33 -18.40
CA PHE A 1026 2.18 33.18 -19.30
C PHE A 1026 2.77 33.48 -20.67
N LEU A 1027 2.45 34.63 -21.29
CA LEU A 1027 2.97 35.00 -22.61
C LEU A 1027 4.50 35.16 -22.65
N GLN A 1028 5.12 35.57 -21.54
CA GLN A 1028 6.58 35.65 -21.43
C GLN A 1028 7.21 34.25 -21.40
N ILE A 1029 6.70 33.38 -20.52
CA ILE A 1029 7.15 31.98 -20.45
C ILE A 1029 6.92 31.29 -21.79
N ALA A 1030 5.75 31.47 -22.40
CA ALA A 1030 5.44 30.89 -23.70
C ALA A 1030 6.38 31.39 -24.81
N GLY A 1031 6.82 32.64 -24.75
CA GLY A 1031 7.82 33.20 -25.67
C GLY A 1031 9.22 32.60 -25.51
N MET A 1032 9.56 32.08 -24.34
CA MET A 1032 10.85 31.43 -24.06
C MET A 1032 10.89 29.96 -24.51
N ILE A 1033 9.73 29.36 -24.78
CA ILE A 1033 9.58 27.93 -25.10
C ILE A 1033 8.90 27.75 -26.47
N PRO A 1034 9.49 28.27 -27.58
CA PRO A 1034 8.88 28.21 -28.90
C PRO A 1034 8.74 26.79 -29.48
N GLU A 1035 9.44 25.80 -28.93
CA GLU A 1035 9.32 24.42 -29.38
C GLU A 1035 7.93 23.83 -29.05
N ILE A 1036 7.26 24.25 -27.98
CA ILE A 1036 5.91 23.74 -27.62
C ILE A 1036 4.89 24.04 -28.73
N ASP A 1037 4.11 23.02 -29.11
CA ASP A 1037 3.07 23.15 -30.14
C ASP A 1037 1.80 23.80 -29.60
N GLN A 1038 1.39 23.43 -28.38
CA GLN A 1038 0.13 23.89 -27.80
C GLN A 1038 0.18 23.87 -26.26
N TRP A 1039 -0.50 24.84 -25.65
CA TRP A 1039 -0.56 25.01 -24.20
C TRP A 1039 -1.85 24.44 -23.62
N VAL A 1040 -1.72 23.68 -22.54
CA VAL A 1040 -2.86 23.12 -21.80
C VAL A 1040 -3.11 23.98 -20.59
N LEU A 1041 -4.26 24.66 -20.58
CA LEU A 1041 -4.51 25.74 -19.63
C LEU A 1041 -5.55 25.34 -18.60
N TYR A 1042 -5.26 25.57 -17.32
CA TYR A 1042 -6.21 25.35 -16.22
C TYR A 1042 -6.84 26.69 -15.82
N PRO A 1043 -8.17 26.83 -15.89
CA PRO A 1043 -8.84 28.05 -15.46
C PRO A 1043 -8.95 28.12 -13.94
N ALA A 1044 -8.74 29.31 -13.36
CA ALA A 1044 -8.96 29.54 -11.93
C ALA A 1044 -10.45 29.70 -11.56
N ASP A 1045 -11.25 30.31 -12.44
CA ASP A 1045 -12.72 30.46 -12.32
C ASP A 1045 -13.33 30.67 -13.72
N SER A 1046 -14.63 30.37 -13.84
CA SER A 1046 -15.51 30.67 -14.97
C SER A 1046 -15.41 32.11 -15.49
N LEU A 1047 -15.28 33.10 -14.61
CA LEU A 1047 -15.17 34.52 -14.98
C LEU A 1047 -13.86 34.85 -15.72
N VAL A 1048 -12.82 34.05 -15.50
CA VAL A 1048 -11.47 34.23 -16.07
C VAL A 1048 -11.43 33.74 -17.52
N LEU A 1049 -12.23 32.72 -17.87
CA LEU A 1049 -12.18 32.06 -19.18
C LEU A 1049 -12.44 33.00 -20.35
N THR A 1050 -13.49 33.83 -20.27
CA THR A 1050 -13.86 34.74 -21.37
C THR A 1050 -12.80 35.83 -21.58
N VAL A 1051 -12.36 36.48 -20.50
CA VAL A 1051 -11.40 37.59 -20.54
C VAL A 1051 -10.02 37.13 -21.02
N VAL A 1052 -9.60 35.93 -20.58
CA VAL A 1052 -8.30 35.37 -20.97
C VAL A 1052 -8.31 34.87 -22.40
N SER A 1053 -9.40 34.23 -22.85
CA SER A 1053 -9.52 33.71 -24.22
C SER A 1053 -9.36 34.82 -25.27
N ASP A 1054 -10.01 35.97 -25.07
CA ASP A 1054 -9.87 37.13 -25.97
C ASP A 1054 -8.41 37.60 -26.08
N SER A 1055 -7.69 37.58 -24.95
CA SER A 1055 -6.29 37.97 -24.91
C SER A 1055 -5.40 36.93 -25.61
N LEU A 1056 -5.57 35.64 -25.37
CA LEU A 1056 -4.77 34.58 -26.00
C LEU A 1056 -4.99 34.52 -27.53
N ASN A 1057 -6.23 34.70 -27.97
CA ASN A 1057 -6.59 34.75 -29.39
C ASN A 1057 -5.91 35.92 -30.11
N LYS A 1058 -5.79 37.08 -29.45
CA LYS A 1058 -5.06 38.24 -29.99
C LYS A 1058 -3.59 37.94 -30.27
N TRP A 1059 -2.94 37.14 -29.43
CA TRP A 1059 -1.54 36.72 -29.60
C TRP A 1059 -1.36 35.46 -30.46
N LYS A 1060 -2.47 34.86 -30.92
CA LYS A 1060 -2.52 33.59 -31.66
C LYS A 1060 -1.83 32.44 -30.91
N VAL A 1061 -1.88 32.44 -29.59
CA VAL A 1061 -1.34 31.32 -28.79
C VAL A 1061 -2.18 30.08 -29.09
N PRO A 1062 -1.60 28.95 -29.51
CA PRO A 1062 -2.32 27.69 -29.59
C PRO A 1062 -2.56 27.15 -28.16
N TYR A 1063 -3.81 26.95 -27.77
CA TYR A 1063 -4.16 26.38 -26.45
C TYR A 1063 -5.43 25.52 -26.48
N TYR A 1064 -5.62 24.71 -25.43
CA TYR A 1064 -6.91 24.10 -25.06
C TYR A 1064 -7.04 24.06 -23.53
N TRP A 1065 -8.26 23.88 -23.03
CA TRP A 1065 -8.51 23.90 -21.59
C TRP A 1065 -8.39 22.52 -20.94
N GLU A 1066 -7.93 22.47 -19.70
CA GLU A 1066 -8.07 21.30 -18.83
C GLU A 1066 -8.99 21.65 -17.66
N GLY A 1067 -10.03 20.83 -17.48
CA GLY A 1067 -10.97 20.95 -16.37
C GLY A 1067 -11.81 22.23 -16.35
N PRO A 1068 -12.29 22.78 -17.48
CA PRO A 1068 -13.29 23.84 -17.41
C PRO A 1068 -14.54 23.31 -16.68
N ALA A 1069 -15.25 24.19 -15.97
CA ALA A 1069 -16.45 23.79 -15.24
C ALA A 1069 -17.45 23.12 -16.20
N PRO A 1070 -18.07 21.98 -15.86
CA PRO A 1070 -18.96 21.27 -16.79
C PRO A 1070 -20.15 22.08 -17.29
N GLU A 1071 -20.52 23.15 -16.59
CA GLU A 1071 -21.55 24.13 -16.99
C GLU A 1071 -21.20 24.91 -18.26
N ILE A 1072 -19.91 25.12 -18.52
CA ILE A 1072 -19.40 25.98 -19.60
C ILE A 1072 -18.52 25.21 -20.60
N PHE A 1073 -18.30 23.91 -20.39
CA PHE A 1073 -17.53 23.06 -21.31
C PHE A 1073 -18.07 23.13 -22.76
N CYS A 1074 -19.37 23.31 -22.93
CA CYS A 1074 -20.02 23.45 -24.23
C CYS A 1074 -19.46 24.58 -25.10
N ASP A 1075 -18.92 25.61 -24.48
CA ASP A 1075 -18.44 26.81 -25.16
C ASP A 1075 -16.91 26.79 -25.38
N TYR A 1076 -16.21 25.78 -24.85
CA TYR A 1076 -14.74 25.74 -24.82
C TYR A 1076 -14.17 24.34 -25.07
N ASN A 1077 -13.19 24.24 -25.98
CA ASN A 1077 -12.45 23.02 -26.27
C ASN A 1077 -11.51 22.63 -25.13
N GLY A 1078 -11.43 21.33 -24.81
CA GLY A 1078 -10.55 20.85 -23.75
C GLY A 1078 -10.80 19.42 -23.28
N PHE A 1079 -10.19 19.08 -22.14
CA PHE A 1079 -10.40 17.83 -21.43
C PHE A 1079 -11.19 18.00 -20.14
N MET A 1080 -12.09 17.05 -19.86
CA MET A 1080 -12.75 16.94 -18.56
C MET A 1080 -12.35 15.66 -17.82
N PRO A 1081 -12.19 15.68 -16.48
CA PRO A 1081 -11.92 14.46 -15.72
C PRO A 1081 -13.05 13.42 -15.86
N TRP A 1082 -12.71 12.16 -16.16
CA TRP A 1082 -13.71 11.09 -16.29
C TRP A 1082 -14.37 10.76 -14.94
N GLN A 1083 -13.53 10.44 -13.96
CA GLN A 1083 -13.96 9.91 -12.67
C GLN A 1083 -13.28 10.67 -11.54
N ASP A 1084 -14.05 10.92 -10.47
CA ASP A 1084 -13.51 11.34 -9.18
C ASP A 1084 -12.34 10.41 -8.79
N ARG A 1085 -11.27 10.99 -8.23
CA ARG A 1085 -10.07 10.26 -7.84
C ARG A 1085 -10.13 9.91 -6.37
N TYR A 1086 -9.83 8.66 -6.04
CA TYR A 1086 -9.67 8.21 -4.66
C TYR A 1086 -8.39 7.37 -4.51
N GLN A 1087 -7.42 7.94 -3.83
CA GLN A 1087 -6.13 7.33 -3.49
C GLN A 1087 -5.89 7.49 -1.99
N ARG A 1088 -4.93 6.74 -1.45
CA ARG A 1088 -4.59 6.80 -0.01
C ARG A 1088 -4.22 8.22 0.48
N GLU A 1089 -3.66 9.06 -0.39
CA GLU A 1089 -3.12 10.39 -0.06
C GLU A 1089 -3.78 11.53 -0.84
N LEU A 1090 -4.76 11.23 -1.70
CA LEU A 1090 -5.40 12.19 -2.60
C LEU A 1090 -6.85 11.78 -2.86
N VAL A 1091 -7.78 12.72 -2.72
CA VAL A 1091 -9.17 12.55 -3.16
C VAL A 1091 -9.53 13.72 -4.04
N VAL A 1092 -10.22 13.56 -5.17
CA VAL A 1092 -10.64 14.70 -5.99
C VAL A 1092 -12.05 14.43 -6.51
N PHE A 1093 -12.94 15.42 -6.44
CA PHE A 1093 -14.37 15.30 -6.78
C PHE A 1093 -14.77 16.04 -8.06
N ASP A 1094 -13.87 16.07 -9.05
CA ASP A 1094 -13.97 16.81 -10.31
C ASP A 1094 -14.45 15.97 -11.52
N GLY A 1095 -14.73 14.68 -11.31
CA GLY A 1095 -15.14 13.76 -12.38
C GLY A 1095 -16.57 13.95 -12.87
N LEU A 1096 -16.85 13.46 -14.08
CA LEU A 1096 -18.22 13.25 -14.59
C LEU A 1096 -18.91 12.05 -13.93
N VAL A 1097 -18.13 11.08 -13.48
CA VAL A 1097 -18.55 9.89 -12.73
C VAL A 1097 -17.97 9.96 -11.33
N ASP A 1098 -18.71 9.57 -10.31
CA ASP A 1098 -18.18 9.53 -8.94
C ASP A 1098 -17.28 8.30 -8.68
N ILE A 1099 -16.66 8.24 -7.50
CA ILE A 1099 -15.76 7.13 -7.11
C ILE A 1099 -16.47 5.77 -7.08
N TRP A 1100 -17.80 5.73 -7.03
CA TRP A 1100 -18.59 4.50 -7.01
C TRP A 1100 -19.12 4.09 -8.41
N GLY A 1101 -18.86 4.90 -9.44
CA GLY A 1101 -19.28 4.62 -10.81
C GLY A 1101 -20.65 5.18 -11.17
N ARG A 1102 -21.25 6.05 -10.33
CA ARG A 1102 -22.53 6.69 -10.62
C ARG A 1102 -22.31 7.96 -11.44
N ARG A 1103 -23.23 8.24 -12.36
CA ARG A 1103 -23.17 9.44 -13.22
C ARG A 1103 -23.49 10.67 -12.39
N LYS A 1104 -22.61 11.66 -12.38
CA LYS A 1104 -22.88 12.92 -11.68
C LYS A 1104 -23.84 13.78 -12.51
N GLN A 1105 -24.51 14.73 -11.88
CA GLN A 1105 -25.35 15.72 -12.58
C GLN A 1105 -24.64 16.36 -13.80
N ASN A 1106 -23.33 16.58 -13.69
CA ASN A 1106 -22.52 17.16 -14.75
C ASN A 1106 -22.36 16.25 -15.98
N TYR A 1107 -22.36 14.93 -15.81
CA TYR A 1107 -22.42 13.99 -16.93
C TYR A 1107 -23.66 14.24 -17.80
N LEU A 1108 -24.82 14.42 -17.17
CA LEU A 1108 -26.09 14.61 -17.88
C LEU A 1108 -26.13 15.94 -18.63
N LYS A 1109 -25.56 17.00 -18.06
CA LYS A 1109 -25.43 18.31 -18.73
C LYS A 1109 -24.58 18.20 -19.99
N VAL A 1110 -23.44 17.52 -19.89
CA VAL A 1110 -22.52 17.29 -21.03
C VAL A 1110 -23.20 16.44 -22.11
N ASP A 1111 -23.89 15.36 -21.75
CA ASP A 1111 -24.64 14.52 -22.70
C ASP A 1111 -25.75 15.32 -23.40
N GLN A 1112 -26.51 16.13 -22.66
CA GLN A 1112 -27.54 16.99 -23.23
C GLN A 1112 -26.94 18.01 -24.22
N CYS A 1113 -25.78 18.56 -23.90
CA CYS A 1113 -25.09 19.55 -24.72
C CYS A 1113 -24.52 18.96 -26.01
N LEU A 1114 -23.81 17.83 -25.92
CA LEU A 1114 -23.12 17.23 -27.06
C LEU A 1114 -24.04 16.40 -27.96
N ASN A 1115 -25.00 15.68 -27.36
CA ASN A 1115 -25.86 14.74 -28.09
C ASN A 1115 -27.33 15.18 -28.20
N GLY A 1116 -27.75 16.23 -27.51
CA GLY A 1116 -29.17 16.62 -27.45
C GLY A 1116 -30.07 15.66 -26.66
N ASN A 1117 -29.48 14.69 -25.96
CA ASN A 1117 -30.20 13.70 -25.15
C ASN A 1117 -30.79 14.38 -23.91
N ARG A 1118 -32.10 14.59 -23.90
CA ARG A 1118 -32.80 15.11 -22.71
C ARG A 1118 -33.12 13.95 -21.76
N VAL A 1119 -32.30 13.80 -20.72
CA VAL A 1119 -32.56 12.83 -19.65
C VAL A 1119 -33.40 13.52 -18.57
N ASP A 1120 -34.71 13.24 -18.53
CA ASP A 1120 -35.62 13.70 -17.46
C ASP A 1120 -35.34 12.89 -16.17
N VAL A 1121 -34.26 13.24 -15.48
CA VAL A 1121 -34.05 12.81 -14.09
C VAL A 1121 -34.18 14.03 -13.21
N ASP A 1122 -35.23 14.05 -12.39
CA ASP A 1122 -35.47 15.09 -11.40
C ASP A 1122 -34.52 14.91 -10.21
N ILE A 1123 -33.28 15.42 -10.36
CA ILE A 1123 -32.29 15.43 -9.28
C ILE A 1123 -32.71 16.51 -8.27
N PRO A 1124 -32.89 16.16 -6.98
CA PRO A 1124 -33.35 17.12 -6.00
C PRO A 1124 -32.46 18.36 -5.91
N ALA A 1125 -33.08 19.54 -5.86
CA ALA A 1125 -32.43 20.83 -5.65
C ALA A 1125 -31.97 21.06 -4.19
N TRP A 1126 -31.75 19.98 -3.43
CA TRP A 1126 -31.37 20.05 -2.02
C TRP A 1126 -29.96 20.62 -1.82
N ASN A 1127 -29.73 21.20 -0.64
CA ASN A 1127 -28.47 21.79 -0.18
C ASN A 1127 -28.33 21.53 1.34
N PHE A 1128 -27.34 22.11 2.01
CA PHE A 1128 -27.22 22.11 3.47
C PHE A 1128 -26.68 23.45 3.97
N ILE A 1129 -26.96 23.82 5.22
CA ILE A 1129 -26.46 25.06 5.83
C ILE A 1129 -25.47 24.68 6.93
N LEU A 1130 -24.36 25.43 7.03
CA LEU A 1130 -23.43 25.32 8.16
C LEU A 1130 -23.95 26.20 9.32
N PRO A 1131 -23.78 25.80 10.59
CA PRO A 1131 -24.25 26.60 11.72
C PRO A 1131 -23.65 28.02 11.69
N ALA A 1132 -24.48 29.03 11.98
CA ALA A 1132 -24.04 30.43 12.04
C ALA A 1132 -23.25 30.77 13.32
N ILE A 1133 -22.99 29.81 14.19
CA ILE A 1133 -22.32 29.99 15.48
C ILE A 1133 -20.83 29.67 15.30
N PRO A 1134 -19.89 30.50 15.82
CA PRO A 1134 -18.47 30.18 15.90
C PRO A 1134 -18.28 28.80 16.52
N ALA A 1135 -17.76 27.85 15.73
CA ALA A 1135 -17.56 26.49 16.18
C ALA A 1135 -16.12 26.34 16.68
N TRP A 1136 -15.93 25.69 17.83
CA TRP A 1136 -14.61 25.49 18.43
C TRP A 1136 -14.12 24.09 18.07
N PRO A 1137 -12.79 23.83 18.02
CA PRO A 1137 -12.29 22.47 17.92
C PRO A 1137 -12.97 21.55 18.95
N GLN A 1138 -13.41 20.36 18.52
CA GLN A 1138 -14.15 19.38 19.32
C GLN A 1138 -15.60 19.73 19.69
N SER A 1139 -16.18 20.82 19.17
CA SER A 1139 -17.63 21.04 19.30
C SER A 1139 -18.41 20.14 18.33
N SER A 1140 -19.59 19.69 18.76
CA SER A 1140 -20.52 18.92 17.93
C SER A 1140 -21.67 19.81 17.47
N PHE A 1141 -22.04 19.73 16.19
CA PHE A 1141 -23.22 20.41 15.68
C PHE A 1141 -23.98 19.56 14.64
N PRO A 1142 -25.32 19.76 14.53
CA PRO A 1142 -26.11 19.09 13.51
C PRO A 1142 -25.84 19.69 12.13
N LEU A 1143 -25.54 18.84 11.16
CA LEU A 1143 -25.66 19.14 9.74
C LEU A 1143 -27.05 18.69 9.27
N GLN A 1144 -27.75 19.58 8.58
CA GLN A 1144 -29.12 19.34 8.12
C GLN A 1144 -29.22 19.60 6.61
N ALA A 1145 -29.67 18.60 5.87
CA ALA A 1145 -30.07 18.78 4.48
C ALA A 1145 -31.35 19.63 4.42
N ILE A 1146 -31.39 20.54 3.45
CA ILE A 1146 -32.48 21.50 3.23
C ILE A 1146 -32.98 21.42 1.79
N GLN A 1147 -34.24 21.77 1.60
CA GLN A 1147 -34.86 22.04 0.31
C GLN A 1147 -35.39 23.47 0.31
N TYR A 1148 -35.41 24.13 -0.84
CA TYR A 1148 -36.00 25.48 -0.94
C TYR A 1148 -37.47 25.37 -1.36
N ARG A 1149 -38.39 25.93 -0.57
CA ARG A 1149 -39.81 26.12 -0.93
C ARG A 1149 -40.15 27.59 -0.85
N ASN A 1150 -40.65 28.17 -1.95
CA ASN A 1150 -40.94 29.61 -2.07
C ASN A 1150 -39.74 30.52 -1.74
N GLY A 1151 -38.51 30.07 -1.98
CA GLY A 1151 -37.28 30.81 -1.68
C GLY A 1151 -36.76 30.65 -0.26
N GLU A 1152 -37.52 30.03 0.64
CA GLU A 1152 -37.12 29.79 2.03
C GLU A 1152 -36.52 28.37 2.22
N PRO A 1153 -35.43 28.21 2.99
CA PRO A 1153 -34.84 26.91 3.28
C PRO A 1153 -35.69 26.14 4.31
N GLU A 1154 -36.22 24.98 3.93
CA GLU A 1154 -36.95 24.04 4.79
C GLU A 1154 -36.11 22.78 5.06
N ALA A 1155 -36.08 22.29 6.30
CA ALA A 1155 -35.34 21.08 6.66
C ALA A 1155 -35.94 19.84 5.99
N LEU A 1156 -35.09 19.01 5.38
CA LEU A 1156 -35.50 17.76 4.79
C LEU A 1156 -35.75 16.70 5.87
N THR A 1157 -36.95 16.13 5.92
CA THR A 1157 -37.33 15.07 6.86
C THR A 1157 -37.37 13.68 6.23
N ASP A 1158 -37.68 13.60 4.94
CA ASP A 1158 -37.71 12.37 4.14
C ASP A 1158 -36.96 12.58 2.82
N SER A 1159 -36.09 11.64 2.46
CA SER A 1159 -35.32 11.67 1.21
C SER A 1159 -35.93 10.80 0.09
N GLY A 1160 -37.06 10.14 0.33
CA GLY A 1160 -37.76 9.33 -0.66
C GLY A 1160 -36.86 8.26 -1.30
N PRO A 1161 -36.72 8.21 -2.64
CA PRO A 1161 -35.87 7.22 -3.32
C PRO A 1161 -34.37 7.57 -3.30
N TRP A 1162 -33.99 8.72 -2.75
CA TRP A 1162 -32.60 9.19 -2.69
C TRP A 1162 -31.97 8.87 -1.34
N THR A 1163 -30.68 8.56 -1.36
CA THR A 1163 -29.84 8.40 -0.18
C THR A 1163 -28.93 9.62 -0.03
N ILE A 1164 -28.70 10.05 1.21
CA ILE A 1164 -27.79 11.14 1.56
C ILE A 1164 -26.66 10.57 2.41
N ASP A 1165 -25.43 10.67 1.91
CA ASP A 1165 -24.21 10.31 2.65
C ASP A 1165 -23.41 11.58 2.96
N TRP A 1166 -22.91 11.67 4.20
CA TRP A 1166 -22.12 12.80 4.69
C TRP A 1166 -20.67 12.40 4.90
N TYR A 1167 -19.77 13.26 4.46
CA TYR A 1167 -18.33 13.06 4.56
C TYR A 1167 -17.63 14.34 5.04
N LEU A 1168 -16.50 14.14 5.71
CA LEU A 1168 -15.54 15.18 6.03
C LEU A 1168 -14.32 14.99 5.13
N VAL A 1169 -13.94 16.04 4.42
CA VAL A 1169 -12.82 16.04 3.47
C VAL A 1169 -11.69 16.87 4.06
N GLN A 1170 -10.54 16.27 4.29
CA GLN A 1170 -9.34 16.98 4.70
C GLN A 1170 -8.69 17.61 3.48
N VAL A 1171 -8.24 18.86 3.60
CA VAL A 1171 -7.44 19.55 2.59
C VAL A 1171 -6.03 19.84 3.10
N ASP A 1172 -5.07 19.94 2.19
CA ASP A 1172 -3.74 20.43 2.52
C ASP A 1172 -3.66 21.95 2.58
N VAL A 1173 -2.46 22.48 2.86
CA VAL A 1173 -2.17 23.93 2.86
C VAL A 1173 -2.45 24.61 1.52
N PHE A 1174 -2.56 23.85 0.43
CA PHE A 1174 -2.86 24.35 -0.91
C PHE A 1174 -4.36 24.24 -1.24
N GLY A 1175 -5.18 23.77 -0.29
CA GLY A 1175 -6.62 23.56 -0.49
C GLY A 1175 -6.97 22.32 -1.31
N ASN A 1176 -5.98 21.48 -1.65
CA ASN A 1176 -6.20 20.22 -2.37
C ASN A 1176 -6.77 19.17 -1.42
N GLU A 1177 -7.79 18.44 -1.86
CA GLU A 1177 -8.40 17.38 -1.08
C GLU A 1177 -7.46 16.16 -0.93
N LYS A 1178 -7.14 15.78 0.32
CA LYS A 1178 -6.22 14.68 0.64
C LYS A 1178 -6.90 13.40 1.05
N ALA A 1179 -7.92 13.51 1.88
CA ALA A 1179 -8.58 12.36 2.48
C ALA A 1179 -10.06 12.63 2.70
N ILE A 1180 -10.86 11.57 2.71
CA ILE A 1180 -12.30 11.61 2.96
C ILE A 1180 -12.63 10.65 4.11
N MET A 1181 -13.46 11.09 5.04
CA MET A 1181 -13.95 10.29 6.16
C MET A 1181 -15.47 10.26 6.19
N PRO A 1182 -16.11 9.07 6.28
CA PRO A 1182 -17.56 9.00 6.42
C PRO A 1182 -17.99 9.53 7.80
N VAL A 1183 -19.00 10.40 7.80
CA VAL A 1183 -19.58 11.01 9.01
C VAL A 1183 -20.89 10.31 9.38
N GLY A 1184 -21.76 10.07 8.40
CA GLY A 1184 -23.03 9.38 8.62
C GLY A 1184 -23.95 9.42 7.40
N LYS A 1185 -25.19 8.97 7.57
CA LYS A 1185 -26.20 8.87 6.50
C LYS A 1185 -27.54 9.44 6.93
N GLY A 1186 -28.33 9.91 5.96
CA GLY A 1186 -29.68 10.42 6.14
C GLY A 1186 -29.79 11.94 6.07
N PRO A 1187 -30.99 12.51 6.24
CA PRO A 1187 -31.23 13.95 6.10
C PRO A 1187 -30.52 14.83 7.15
N SER A 1188 -30.06 14.24 8.26
CA SER A 1188 -29.38 14.93 9.36
C SER A 1188 -28.26 14.06 9.92
N VAL A 1189 -27.13 14.67 10.32
CA VAL A 1189 -26.02 13.99 10.99
C VAL A 1189 -25.37 14.91 12.02
N GLN A 1190 -24.81 14.35 13.09
CA GLN A 1190 -23.97 15.10 14.03
C GLN A 1190 -22.52 15.07 13.55
N LEU A 1191 -21.93 16.25 13.34
CA LEU A 1191 -20.52 16.40 13.00
C LEU A 1191 -19.74 16.89 14.23
N GLU A 1192 -18.70 16.17 14.62
CA GLU A 1192 -17.70 16.60 15.59
C GLU A 1192 -16.54 17.28 14.87
N LEU A 1193 -16.16 18.49 15.31
CA LEU A 1193 -15.09 19.24 14.66
C LEU A 1193 -13.69 18.71 14.97
N PRO A 1194 -12.85 18.47 13.95
CA PRO A 1194 -11.44 18.16 14.14
C PRO A 1194 -10.65 19.40 14.64
N TRP A 1195 -9.46 19.15 15.18
CA TRP A 1195 -8.48 20.20 15.42
C TRP A 1195 -8.04 20.80 14.07
N ASN A 1196 -7.93 22.14 13.98
CA ASN A 1196 -7.62 22.89 12.74
C ASN A 1196 -8.70 22.76 11.65
N ALA A 1197 -9.94 23.10 11.98
CA ALA A 1197 -11.10 22.93 11.10
C ALA A 1197 -10.99 23.69 9.76
N ASP A 1198 -10.11 24.70 9.67
CA ASP A 1198 -9.78 25.44 8.44
C ASP A 1198 -9.26 24.54 7.30
N TYR A 1199 -8.71 23.37 7.64
CA TYR A 1199 -8.24 22.37 6.68
C TYR A 1199 -9.28 21.29 6.36
N PHE A 1200 -10.57 21.56 6.57
CA PHE A 1200 -11.63 20.60 6.27
C PHE A 1200 -12.80 21.21 5.48
N LYS A 1201 -13.43 20.37 4.67
CA LYS A 1201 -14.68 20.66 3.94
C LYS A 1201 -15.72 19.61 4.31
N VAL A 1202 -16.99 20.01 4.36
CA VAL A 1202 -18.11 19.07 4.46
C VAL A 1202 -18.57 18.72 3.05
N LEU A 1203 -18.66 17.42 2.76
CA LEU A 1203 -19.20 16.90 1.51
C LEU A 1203 -20.51 16.15 1.79
N MET A 1204 -21.58 16.58 1.14
CA MET A 1204 -22.87 15.88 1.10
C MET A 1204 -23.05 15.25 -0.28
N VAL A 1205 -23.26 13.93 -0.31
CA VAL A 1205 -23.50 13.15 -1.53
C VAL A 1205 -24.95 12.69 -1.55
N ILE A 1206 -25.73 13.23 -2.49
CA ILE A 1206 -27.12 12.80 -2.76
C ILE A 1206 -27.08 11.82 -3.92
N HIS A 1207 -27.63 10.61 -3.77
CA HIS A 1207 -27.54 9.61 -4.84
C HIS A 1207 -28.69 8.60 -4.85
N ASN A 1208 -28.84 7.94 -5.99
CA ASN A 1208 -29.55 6.68 -6.13
C ASN A 1208 -28.59 5.61 -6.71
N THR A 1209 -29.12 4.51 -7.25
CA THR A 1209 -28.29 3.43 -7.81
C THR A 1209 -27.49 3.80 -9.07
N SER A 1210 -27.81 4.91 -9.73
CA SER A 1210 -27.26 5.29 -11.05
C SER A 1210 -26.71 6.71 -11.13
N ILE A 1211 -27.23 7.64 -10.32
CA ILE A 1211 -26.96 9.07 -10.41
C ILE A 1211 -26.56 9.64 -9.05
N SER A 1212 -25.64 10.60 -9.04
CA SER A 1212 -25.22 11.31 -7.84
C SER A 1212 -25.07 12.82 -8.04
N LYS A 1213 -25.17 13.57 -6.94
CA LYS A 1213 -24.92 15.01 -6.84
C LYS A 1213 -24.09 15.27 -5.60
N HIS A 1214 -22.97 15.98 -5.77
CA HIS A 1214 -22.02 16.28 -4.71
C HIS A 1214 -22.14 17.76 -4.37
N ILE A 1215 -22.21 18.07 -3.07
CA ILE A 1215 -22.28 19.44 -2.57
C ILE A 1215 -21.20 19.57 -1.50
N THR A 1216 -20.26 20.48 -1.71
CA THR A 1216 -19.12 20.70 -0.81
C THR A 1216 -19.16 22.11 -0.27
N LYS A 1217 -18.92 22.29 1.03
CA LYS A 1217 -18.77 23.61 1.67
C LYS A 1217 -17.52 23.63 2.57
N PRO A 1218 -16.68 24.68 2.51
CA PRO A 1218 -15.55 24.82 3.41
C PRO A 1218 -16.04 25.00 4.84
N LEU A 1219 -15.31 24.43 5.78
CA LEU A 1219 -15.61 24.56 7.20
C LEU A 1219 -14.93 25.85 7.69
N VAL A 1220 -15.66 26.97 7.64
CA VAL A 1220 -15.11 28.30 7.98
C VAL A 1220 -15.11 28.48 9.49
N LEU A 1221 -13.94 28.63 10.11
CA LEU A 1221 -13.80 29.23 11.43
C LEU A 1221 -13.70 30.76 11.28
N PRO A 1222 -14.23 31.56 12.23
CA PRO A 1222 -14.11 33.00 12.14
C PRO A 1222 -12.64 33.42 12.19
N VAL A 1223 -12.17 34.00 11.10
CA VAL A 1223 -10.85 34.63 11.00
C VAL A 1223 -10.94 35.98 11.71
N HIS A 1224 -10.02 36.20 12.68
CA HIS A 1224 -9.64 37.46 13.32
C HIS A 1224 -10.12 37.71 14.78
N PRO A 1225 -9.19 37.86 15.75
CA PRO A 1225 -9.49 38.36 17.09
C PRO A 1225 -10.00 39.81 17.16
N SER A 1226 -9.83 40.63 16.11
CA SER A 1226 -10.36 42.01 16.07
C SER A 1226 -11.84 42.05 15.67
N GLN A 1227 -12.34 41.01 14.99
CA GLN A 1227 -13.77 40.83 14.72
C GLN A 1227 -14.52 40.33 15.97
N ARG A 1228 -13.80 39.93 17.02
CA ARG A 1228 -14.35 39.52 18.32
C ARG A 1228 -15.25 40.59 18.92
N ASP A 1229 -14.90 41.88 18.80
CA ASP A 1229 -15.69 42.96 19.39
C ASP A 1229 -16.87 43.39 18.50
N GLN A 1230 -16.75 43.27 17.17
CA GLN A 1230 -17.84 43.60 16.24
C GLN A 1230 -19.00 42.58 16.27
N TYR A 1231 -18.72 41.30 16.51
CA TYR A 1231 -19.78 40.29 16.61
C TYR A 1231 -20.43 40.22 18.01
N THR A 1232 -19.73 40.66 19.07
CA THR A 1232 -20.35 40.73 20.40
C THR A 1232 -21.35 41.88 20.51
N SER A 1233 -21.29 42.88 19.62
CA SER A 1233 -22.29 43.95 19.51
C SER A 1233 -23.55 43.60 18.71
N LEU A 1234 -23.60 42.43 18.06
CA LEU A 1234 -24.76 41.89 17.35
C LEU A 1234 -25.48 40.78 18.16
N LYS A 1235 -25.50 40.92 19.49
CA LYS A 1235 -26.29 40.08 20.40
C LYS A 1235 -27.70 40.62 20.59
#